data_AF-A0A9W9ABI5-F1
#
_entry.id   AF-A0A9W9ABI5-F1
#
_cell.length_a   1.000
_cell.length_b   1.000
_cell.length_c   1.000
_cell.angle_alpha   90.00
_cell.angle_beta   90.00
_cell.angle_gamma   90.00
#
_symmetry.space_group_name_H-M   'P 1'
#
loop_
_entity.id
_entity.type
_entity.pdbx_description
1 polymer ?
#
loop_
_entity_poly.entity_id
_entity_poly.type
_entity_poly.pdbx_seq_one_letter_code
_entity_poly.pdbx_strand_id
1 'polypeptide(L)'
;MDPEESKVLNFQYAHWPELRLYEQEEHQARSERSHLITSTCEEGLASVTLCPPEHHSAEESSAVNDPDYFRYYHMYRFFMTIQGFLQGDLDLTGRHQHRLDRLKPLWKQFFEDFHALKKCARVSVIEYQDHDGQIEPGLFYDIGKDDWTSFRLKWRIPRVIHFDDLVVEADCLSKYYLLYQDGPKIQRLCLLDLPVEILDHICSVMLLRDARLFSASCKRLYTIGRQYIFQKLVLGVRRPRSSETRRLYASDSADSVDHPLKILPSLALEARQDFIEACQNFQSQPSKAGWTRKLSFRNSWRTFTHNTDGSLSSDILDPTSFYSPILPALVQTLGVVRNLQILELSDLDLTSECFVAISQLSFLRNVILSRCIQTENLTDAIIGDVVQLPRSPQVKLLDLGLYSLEHDQSEDGLTWLILLIFPTLTTLHCANPPHDRLNTPLIPVALFENLPSSLELFTTIQTLFLTHFHDIPFFADMFRLSGAVFNRSGSPLPLTHLKIHSCWGQSDEVYMDLLAALNSGSARLKALILEGLQTAGLALFDCITEYFPDLVALGLVRRENARQHTYKACPWPHPTWEYARYCSRFRKLKHFSWNSRFNADMLPAMLLVFERQAKLAVFHSSTELAQILEMDTELRALEEEAEYGKYDTYGMNVARLFSVHCPTLETFGDGYRTWGGICISKDEKGRARIESEFPQRYWWNPRVDTM
;
A
#
# COMPACT_ATOMS: atom_id res chain seq x y z
N MET A 1 32.25 -13.99 13.24
CA MET A 1 31.03 -13.17 13.40
C MET A 1 31.32 -12.30 14.59
N ASP A 2 31.38 -10.98 14.40
CA ASP A 2 31.55 -10.05 15.50
C ASP A 2 30.17 -9.84 16.15
N PRO A 3 29.96 -10.11 17.45
CA PRO A 3 28.65 -10.04 18.09
C PRO A 3 28.04 -8.63 18.11
N GLU A 4 28.80 -7.59 17.80
CA GLU A 4 28.33 -6.19 17.88
C GLU A 4 27.57 -5.70 16.63
N GLU A 5 27.78 -6.29 15.45
CA GLU A 5 27.03 -5.88 14.23
C GLU A 5 25.53 -6.24 14.29
N SER A 6 25.12 -7.14 15.20
CA SER A 6 23.73 -7.54 15.37
C SER A 6 22.89 -6.56 16.21
N LYS A 7 23.51 -5.62 16.94
CA LYS A 7 22.78 -4.70 17.84
C LYS A 7 22.29 -3.43 17.15
N VAL A 8 22.97 -2.96 16.10
CA VAL A 8 22.62 -1.71 15.39
C VAL A 8 21.44 -1.88 14.43
N LEU A 9 21.07 -3.13 14.14
CA LEU A 9 19.90 -3.48 13.37
C LEU A 9 18.91 -4.19 14.27
N ASN A 10 18.25 -3.43 15.15
CA ASN A 10 17.02 -3.85 15.83
C ASN A 10 15.89 -4.06 14.79
N PHE A 11 16.06 -5.08 13.94
CA PHE A 11 15.04 -5.59 13.04
C PHE A 11 14.09 -6.45 13.87
N GLN A 12 13.18 -5.80 14.58
CA GLN A 12 12.04 -6.46 15.21
C GLN A 12 10.97 -6.81 14.16
N TYR A 13 11.34 -7.63 13.17
CA TYR A 13 10.37 -8.40 12.41
C TYR A 13 10.62 -9.87 12.72
N ALA A 14 9.77 -10.40 13.59
CA ALA A 14 9.81 -11.74 14.15
C ALA A 14 9.37 -12.84 13.16
N HIS A 15 9.82 -12.77 11.91
CA HIS A 15 9.62 -13.84 10.94
C HIS A 15 10.98 -14.22 10.38
N TRP A 16 11.62 -15.18 11.05
CA TRP A 16 12.74 -15.91 10.47
C TRP A 16 12.26 -16.58 9.17
N PRO A 17 13.10 -16.69 8.12
CA PRO A 17 12.73 -17.45 6.94
C PRO A 17 12.39 -18.88 7.38
N GLU A 18 11.14 -19.28 7.14
CA GLU A 18 10.64 -20.59 7.50
C GLU A 18 11.22 -21.61 6.53
N LEU A 19 12.06 -22.49 7.04
CA LEU A 19 12.77 -23.44 6.20
C LEU A 19 12.02 -24.78 6.17
N ARG A 20 11.24 -25.09 7.22
CA ARG A 20 10.58 -26.40 7.41
C ARG A 20 9.06 -26.28 7.29
N LEU A 21 8.41 -27.35 6.80
CA LEU A 21 6.94 -27.44 6.79
C LEU A 21 6.35 -27.18 8.19
N TYR A 22 5.27 -26.42 8.27
CA TYR A 22 4.53 -26.15 9.52
C TYR A 22 5.34 -25.47 10.63
N GLU A 23 6.43 -24.77 10.30
CA GLU A 23 7.29 -24.10 11.28
C GLU A 23 6.60 -22.88 11.91
N GLN A 24 5.81 -22.14 11.13
CA GLN A 24 5.05 -20.98 11.60
C GLN A 24 3.93 -21.39 12.55
N GLU A 25 3.15 -22.38 12.15
CA GLU A 25 1.99 -22.88 12.88
C GLU A 25 2.44 -23.54 14.18
N GLU A 26 3.57 -24.24 14.17
CA GLU A 26 4.21 -24.74 15.38
C GLU A 26 4.66 -23.59 16.30
N HIS A 27 5.29 -22.54 15.77
CA HIS A 27 5.72 -21.39 16.55
C HIS A 27 4.54 -20.63 17.14
N GLN A 28 3.48 -20.42 16.37
CA GLN A 28 2.25 -19.77 16.80
C GLN A 28 1.58 -20.58 17.91
N ALA A 29 1.39 -21.89 17.73
CA ALA A 29 0.80 -22.76 18.75
C ALA A 29 1.62 -22.76 20.06
N ARG A 30 2.96 -22.68 19.97
CA ARG A 30 3.82 -22.52 21.15
C ARG A 30 3.63 -21.15 21.82
N SER A 31 3.55 -20.08 21.03
CA SER A 31 3.38 -18.71 21.53
C SER A 31 2.04 -18.52 22.22
N GLU A 32 0.94 -18.98 21.59
CA GLU A 32 -0.41 -18.93 22.16
C GLU A 32 -0.47 -19.66 23.51
N ARG A 33 0.16 -20.84 23.59
CA ARG A 33 0.29 -21.56 24.85
C ARG A 33 1.12 -20.81 25.90
N SER A 34 2.26 -20.23 25.52
CA SER A 34 3.05 -19.43 26.45
C SER A 34 2.24 -18.28 27.01
N HIS A 35 1.41 -17.61 26.18
CA HIS A 35 0.50 -16.57 26.64
C HIS A 35 -0.56 -17.13 27.61
N LEU A 36 -1.18 -18.28 27.32
CA LEU A 36 -2.13 -18.96 28.21
C LEU A 36 -1.52 -19.30 29.58
N ILE A 37 -0.30 -19.85 29.60
CA ILE A 37 0.40 -20.19 30.85
C ILE A 37 0.69 -18.92 31.65
N THR A 38 1.20 -17.88 30.98
CA THR A 38 1.57 -16.62 31.64
C THR A 38 0.34 -15.89 32.19
N SER A 39 -0.79 -15.89 31.47
CA SER A 39 -2.04 -15.30 31.96
C SER A 39 -2.64 -16.07 33.13
N THR A 40 -2.54 -17.40 33.14
CA THR A 40 -3.03 -18.22 34.28
C THR A 40 -2.14 -18.12 35.53
N CYS A 41 -0.84 -17.84 35.38
CA CYS A 41 0.07 -17.67 36.52
C CYS A 41 -0.09 -16.31 37.24
N GLU A 42 -0.70 -15.31 36.61
CA GLU A 42 -0.97 -14.01 37.24
C GLU A 42 -2.22 -14.03 38.16
N GLU A 43 -3.06 -15.06 38.09
CA GLU A 43 -4.31 -15.15 38.87
C GLU A 43 -4.26 -16.00 40.16
N GLY A 44 -3.13 -16.59 40.51
CA GLY A 44 -2.95 -17.17 41.86
C GLY A 44 -2.12 -18.44 41.91
N LEU A 45 -1.19 -18.47 42.87
CA LEU A 45 -0.35 -19.61 43.22
C LEU A 45 -1.20 -20.82 43.69
N ALA A 46 -1.57 -21.69 42.75
CA ALA A 46 -1.92 -23.07 43.04
C ALA A 46 -1.01 -24.00 42.22
N SER A 47 -0.32 -24.90 42.91
CA SER A 47 0.67 -25.81 42.33
C SER A 47 0.07 -26.69 41.23
N VAL A 48 0.60 -26.60 40.01
CA VAL A 48 0.34 -27.56 38.93
C VAL A 48 0.88 -28.92 39.37
N THR A 49 -0.01 -29.75 39.89
CA THR A 49 0.28 -31.13 40.25
C THR A 49 0.00 -32.00 39.03
N LEU A 50 0.93 -32.90 38.69
CA LEU A 50 0.73 -33.94 37.67
C LEU A 50 -0.44 -34.83 38.10
N CYS A 51 -1.66 -34.58 37.61
CA CYS A 51 -2.81 -35.44 37.91
C CYS A 51 -2.76 -36.76 37.11
N PRO A 52 -3.06 -37.91 37.74
CA PRO A 52 -3.28 -39.18 37.06
C PRO A 52 -4.67 -39.25 36.40
N PRO A 53 -4.90 -40.15 35.42
CA PRO A 53 -6.03 -40.07 34.51
C PRO A 53 -7.18 -40.99 34.93
N GLU A 54 -8.04 -40.58 35.86
CA GLU A 54 -9.28 -41.34 36.15
C GLU A 54 -10.46 -40.41 36.43
N HIS A 55 -11.20 -40.08 35.37
CA HIS A 55 -12.67 -40.15 35.27
C HIS A 55 -13.15 -39.34 34.06
N HIS A 56 -13.69 -40.07 33.08
CA HIS A 56 -14.27 -39.52 31.85
C HIS A 56 -15.71 -39.06 32.13
N SER A 57 -15.93 -37.75 32.15
CA SER A 57 -17.19 -37.14 31.71
C SER A 57 -16.87 -36.08 30.67
N ALA A 58 -17.65 -36.11 29.58
CA ALA A 58 -17.42 -35.40 28.34
C ALA A 58 -17.53 -33.87 28.50
N GLU A 59 -16.43 -33.23 28.88
CA GLU A 59 -16.17 -31.85 28.50
C GLU A 59 -15.18 -31.86 27.34
N GLU A 60 -15.60 -31.27 26.22
CA GLU A 60 -14.76 -30.85 25.11
C GLU A 60 -13.70 -29.88 25.64
N SER A 61 -12.68 -30.42 26.32
CA SER A 61 -11.43 -29.73 26.51
C SER A 61 -10.91 -29.44 25.12
N SER A 62 -11.01 -28.18 24.70
CA SER A 62 -10.62 -27.75 23.36
C SER A 62 -9.23 -28.32 23.06
N ALA A 63 -9.02 -28.84 21.85
CA ALA A 63 -7.75 -29.42 21.41
C ALA A 63 -6.53 -28.50 21.70
N VAL A 64 -6.77 -27.20 21.83
CA VAL A 64 -5.81 -26.14 22.15
C VAL A 64 -5.24 -26.26 23.58
N ASN A 65 -5.94 -26.93 24.49
CA ASN A 65 -5.52 -27.11 25.89
C ASN A 65 -4.60 -28.32 26.10
N ASP A 66 -4.37 -29.18 25.08
CA ASP A 66 -3.41 -30.29 25.21
C ASP A 66 -1.97 -29.72 25.27
N PRO A 67 -1.22 -29.97 26.36
CA PRO A 67 0.18 -29.55 26.47
C PRO A 67 1.07 -30.11 25.35
N ASP A 68 0.63 -31.11 24.59
CA ASP A 68 1.37 -31.68 23.47
C ASP A 68 0.80 -31.28 22.09
N TYR A 69 -0.14 -30.33 21.99
CA TYR A 69 -0.77 -29.93 20.71
C TYR A 69 0.26 -29.56 19.62
N PHE A 70 1.32 -28.81 19.95
CA PHE A 70 2.36 -28.43 18.97
C PHE A 70 3.07 -29.65 18.33
N ARG A 71 3.06 -30.83 18.96
CA ARG A 71 3.62 -32.07 18.39
C ARG A 71 2.77 -32.61 17.23
N TYR A 72 1.54 -32.12 17.07
CA TYR A 72 0.71 -32.38 15.88
C TYR A 72 1.48 -32.03 14.61
N TYR A 73 2.09 -30.84 14.58
CA TYR A 73 2.90 -30.37 13.46
C TYR A 73 4.18 -31.20 13.27
N HIS A 74 4.72 -31.85 14.31
CA HIS A 74 5.88 -32.75 14.15
C HIS A 74 5.50 -34.01 13.39
N MET A 75 4.36 -34.60 13.75
CA MET A 75 3.83 -35.78 13.09
C MET A 75 3.46 -35.45 11.64
N TYR A 76 2.72 -34.36 11.42
CA TYR A 76 2.28 -33.97 10.08
C TYR A 76 3.48 -33.60 9.19
N ARG A 77 4.47 -32.87 9.73
CA ARG A 77 5.75 -32.61 9.05
C ARG A 77 6.46 -33.91 8.66
N PHE A 78 6.44 -34.95 9.50
CA PHE A 78 7.06 -36.23 9.18
C PHE A 78 6.39 -36.89 7.97
N PHE A 79 5.06 -37.01 7.96
CA PHE A 79 4.29 -37.56 6.84
C PHE A 79 4.48 -36.74 5.56
N MET A 80 4.26 -35.43 5.63
CA MET A 80 4.37 -34.53 4.49
C MET A 80 5.81 -34.44 3.96
N THR A 81 6.82 -34.65 4.81
CA THR A 81 8.21 -34.76 4.33
C THR A 81 8.40 -35.99 3.46
N ILE A 82 7.94 -37.17 3.90
CA ILE A 82 8.05 -38.40 3.09
C ILE A 82 7.23 -38.28 1.81
N GLN A 83 6.00 -37.76 1.90
CA GLN A 83 5.16 -37.49 0.74
C GLN A 83 5.87 -36.56 -0.25
N GLY A 84 6.47 -35.48 0.23
CA GLY A 84 7.15 -34.52 -0.62
C GLY A 84 8.39 -35.10 -1.32
N PHE A 85 9.09 -36.04 -0.69
CA PHE A 85 10.13 -36.82 -1.36
C PHE A 85 9.56 -37.68 -2.50
N LEU A 86 8.38 -38.27 -2.36
CA LEU A 86 7.75 -39.09 -3.41
C LEU A 86 7.19 -38.23 -4.56
N GLN A 87 6.46 -37.16 -4.23
CA GLN A 87 5.83 -36.28 -5.20
C GLN A 87 6.84 -35.39 -5.93
N GLY A 88 7.92 -35.02 -5.23
CA GLY A 88 8.94 -34.09 -5.70
C GLY A 88 8.65 -32.64 -5.38
N ASP A 89 7.82 -32.39 -4.36
CA ASP A 89 7.45 -31.07 -3.87
C ASP A 89 7.56 -31.05 -2.34
N LEU A 90 8.43 -30.21 -1.77
CA LEU A 90 8.79 -30.23 -0.35
C LEU A 90 9.18 -28.82 0.14
N ASP A 91 9.38 -28.67 1.46
CA ASP A 91 9.90 -27.45 2.07
C ASP A 91 11.26 -26.94 1.53
N LEU A 92 11.58 -25.71 1.93
CA LEU A 92 12.79 -24.99 1.51
C LEU A 92 14.10 -25.55 2.08
N THR A 93 14.07 -26.54 2.99
CA THR A 93 15.28 -27.28 3.37
C THR A 93 15.74 -28.28 2.30
N GLY A 94 14.91 -28.53 1.29
CA GLY A 94 15.27 -29.30 0.10
C GLY A 94 15.15 -30.83 0.23
N ARG A 95 15.12 -31.50 -0.92
CA ARG A 95 15.01 -32.97 -1.05
C ARG A 95 16.37 -33.64 -1.19
N HIS A 96 17.21 -33.51 -0.16
CA HIS A 96 18.56 -34.07 -0.18
C HIS A 96 18.61 -35.56 0.20
N GLN A 97 19.49 -36.31 -0.44
CA GLN A 97 19.67 -37.74 -0.18
C GLN A 97 19.95 -38.05 1.30
N HIS A 98 20.87 -37.31 1.93
CA HIS A 98 21.20 -37.53 3.35
C HIS A 98 20.00 -37.33 4.30
N ARG A 99 19.05 -36.44 3.95
CA ARG A 99 17.83 -36.22 4.75
C ARG A 99 16.91 -37.41 4.60
N LEU A 100 16.73 -37.92 3.38
CA LEU A 100 15.98 -39.15 3.13
C LEU A 100 16.62 -40.35 3.84
N ASP A 101 17.94 -40.51 3.79
CA ASP A 101 18.66 -41.61 4.43
C ASP A 101 18.47 -41.64 5.96
N ARG A 102 18.31 -40.46 6.58
CA ARG A 102 17.97 -40.34 8.01
C ARG A 102 16.51 -40.68 8.30
N LEU A 103 15.59 -40.29 7.41
CA LEU A 103 14.15 -40.49 7.60
C LEU A 103 13.68 -41.90 7.23
N LYS A 104 14.32 -42.53 6.25
CA LYS A 104 13.90 -43.82 5.70
C LYS A 104 13.89 -44.96 6.74
N PRO A 105 14.90 -45.12 7.62
CA PRO A 105 14.84 -46.12 8.69
C PRO A 105 13.71 -45.85 9.68
N LEU A 106 13.51 -44.58 10.04
CA LEU A 106 12.43 -44.16 10.95
C LEU A 106 11.05 -44.43 10.34
N TRP A 107 10.87 -44.10 9.06
CA TRP A 107 9.65 -44.39 8.31
C TRP A 107 9.37 -45.89 8.25
N LYS A 108 10.38 -46.70 7.92
CA LYS A 108 10.22 -48.16 7.88
C LYS A 108 9.78 -48.71 9.23
N GLN A 109 10.45 -48.30 10.31
CA GLN A 109 10.11 -48.75 11.66
C GLN A 109 8.72 -48.28 12.09
N PHE A 110 8.37 -47.03 11.81
CA PHE A 110 7.03 -46.48 12.06
C PHE A 110 5.96 -47.31 11.37
N PHE A 111 6.18 -47.58 10.08
CA PHE A 111 5.22 -48.28 9.25
C PHE A 111 5.04 -49.75 9.66
N GLU A 112 6.13 -50.42 10.05
CA GLU A 112 6.09 -51.78 10.61
C GLU A 112 5.27 -51.84 11.91
N ASP A 113 5.56 -50.94 12.86
CA ASP A 113 4.80 -50.85 14.11
C ASP A 113 3.34 -50.49 13.86
N PHE A 114 3.08 -49.53 12.96
CA PHE A 114 1.74 -49.05 12.62
C PHE A 114 0.91 -50.18 12.03
N HIS A 115 1.46 -50.97 11.11
CA HIS A 115 0.74 -52.12 10.54
C HIS A 115 0.57 -53.26 11.54
N ALA A 116 1.52 -53.49 12.43
CA ALA A 116 1.36 -54.45 13.51
C ALA A 116 0.16 -54.05 14.40
N LEU A 117 0.07 -52.77 14.76
CA LEU A 117 -1.04 -52.24 15.54
C LEU A 117 -2.37 -52.28 14.77
N LYS A 118 -2.38 -51.83 13.51
CA LYS A 118 -3.57 -51.84 12.64
C LYS A 118 -4.14 -53.24 12.45
N LYS A 119 -3.29 -54.28 12.40
CA LYS A 119 -3.73 -55.68 12.32
C LYS A 119 -4.42 -56.19 13.58
N CYS A 120 -4.09 -55.63 14.74
CA CYS A 120 -4.72 -55.95 16.02
C CYS A 120 -6.02 -55.18 16.25
N ALA A 121 -6.28 -54.13 15.47
CA ALA A 121 -7.48 -53.31 15.58
C ALA A 121 -8.72 -54.05 15.10
N ARG A 122 -9.82 -53.93 15.85
CA ARG A 122 -11.14 -54.37 15.41
C ARG A 122 -11.76 -53.27 14.54
N VAL A 123 -12.10 -53.61 13.31
CA VAL A 123 -12.71 -52.65 12.38
C VAL A 123 -14.23 -52.70 12.50
N SER A 124 -14.86 -51.56 12.76
CA SER A 124 -16.29 -51.35 12.62
C SER A 124 -16.56 -50.40 11.44
N VAL A 125 -17.67 -50.62 10.76
CA VAL A 125 -18.18 -49.67 9.75
C VAL A 125 -19.25 -48.86 10.45
N ILE A 126 -19.09 -47.54 10.47
CA ILE A 126 -20.10 -46.62 11.00
C ILE A 126 -20.43 -45.64 9.89
N GLU A 127 -21.72 -45.49 9.62
CA GLU A 127 -22.23 -44.48 8.71
C GLU A 127 -22.15 -43.12 9.40
N TYR A 128 -21.47 -42.16 8.77
CA TYR A 128 -21.48 -40.77 9.23
C TYR A 128 -21.98 -39.86 8.11
N GLN A 129 -22.56 -38.74 8.51
CA GLN A 129 -23.06 -37.73 7.59
C GLN A 129 -21.96 -36.71 7.32
N ASP A 130 -21.60 -36.49 6.07
CA ASP A 130 -20.60 -35.50 5.66
C ASP A 130 -21.16 -34.05 5.74
N HIS A 131 -20.33 -33.07 5.40
CA HIS A 131 -20.70 -31.66 5.41
C HIS A 131 -21.80 -31.30 4.38
N ASP A 132 -21.98 -32.12 3.34
CA ASP A 132 -23.00 -31.95 2.30
C ASP A 132 -24.28 -32.74 2.63
N GLY A 133 -24.33 -33.40 3.79
CA GLY A 133 -25.46 -34.18 4.25
C GLY A 133 -25.54 -35.59 3.68
N GLN A 134 -24.54 -36.06 2.93
CA GLN A 134 -24.46 -37.42 2.39
C GLN A 134 -24.00 -38.40 3.47
N ILE A 135 -24.60 -39.58 3.49
CA ILE A 135 -24.20 -40.65 4.42
C ILE A 135 -23.11 -41.47 3.75
N GLU A 136 -21.90 -41.40 4.30
CA GLU A 136 -20.76 -42.20 3.83
C GLU A 136 -20.36 -43.25 4.87
N PRO A 137 -20.02 -44.49 4.45
CA PRO A 137 -19.52 -45.51 5.36
C PRO A 137 -18.06 -45.19 5.76
N GLY A 138 -17.85 -44.86 7.03
CA GLY A 138 -16.53 -44.71 7.64
C GLY A 138 -16.02 -46.00 8.27
N LEU A 139 -14.71 -46.25 8.15
CA LEU A 139 -14.04 -47.31 8.89
C LEU A 139 -13.52 -46.74 10.22
N PHE A 140 -13.95 -47.35 11.33
CA PHE A 140 -13.50 -47.02 12.68
C PHE A 140 -12.67 -48.19 13.23
N TYR A 141 -11.54 -47.86 13.84
CA TYR A 141 -10.58 -48.83 14.35
C TYR A 141 -10.58 -48.84 15.87
N ASP A 142 -11.15 -49.88 16.47
CA ASP A 142 -11.15 -50.11 17.91
C ASP A 142 -9.86 -50.84 18.33
N ILE A 143 -9.04 -50.17 19.15
CA ILE A 143 -7.73 -50.65 19.60
C ILE A 143 -7.69 -50.65 21.11
N GLY A 144 -7.06 -51.69 21.68
CA GLY A 144 -6.79 -51.76 23.11
C GLY A 144 -6.09 -50.50 23.62
N LYS A 145 -6.64 -49.89 24.68
CA LYS A 145 -6.16 -48.62 25.25
C LYS A 145 -4.65 -48.65 25.55
N ASP A 146 -4.14 -49.77 26.05
CA ASP A 146 -2.72 -49.93 26.41
C ASP A 146 -1.81 -50.02 25.19
N ASP A 147 -2.25 -50.70 24.12
CA ASP A 147 -1.51 -50.83 22.87
C ASP A 147 -1.43 -49.47 22.15
N TRP A 148 -2.56 -48.75 22.10
CA TRP A 148 -2.60 -47.40 21.53
C TRP A 148 -1.73 -46.43 22.33
N THR A 149 -1.84 -46.44 23.66
CA THR A 149 -1.02 -45.59 24.52
C THR A 149 0.47 -45.87 24.36
N SER A 150 0.86 -47.16 24.32
CA SER A 150 2.25 -47.57 24.12
C SER A 150 2.80 -47.11 22.77
N PHE A 151 2.02 -47.29 21.69
CA PHE A 151 2.39 -46.84 20.35
C PHE A 151 2.55 -45.31 20.30
N ARG A 152 1.59 -44.58 20.87
CA ARG A 152 1.63 -43.12 20.92
C ARG A 152 2.83 -42.58 21.69
N LEU A 153 3.18 -43.18 22.83
CA LEU A 153 4.35 -42.78 23.60
C LEU A 153 5.65 -43.02 22.82
N LYS A 154 5.76 -44.17 22.14
CA LYS A 154 6.91 -44.51 21.28
C LYS A 154 7.11 -43.49 20.16
N TRP A 155 6.03 -43.13 19.46
CA TRP A 155 6.05 -42.23 18.30
C TRP A 155 5.75 -40.76 18.62
N ARG A 156 5.59 -40.43 19.91
CA ARG A 156 5.29 -39.08 20.43
C ARG A 156 4.04 -38.44 19.82
N ILE A 157 3.00 -39.23 19.60
CA ILE A 157 1.74 -38.78 18.98
C ILE A 157 0.88 -38.03 20.03
N PRO A 158 0.45 -36.78 19.77
CA PRO A 158 -0.41 -35.97 20.65
C PRO A 158 -1.74 -36.64 21.03
N ARG A 159 -2.42 -36.19 22.09
CA ARG A 159 -3.70 -36.81 22.53
C ARG A 159 -4.87 -36.42 21.66
N VAL A 160 -4.76 -35.28 20.98
CA VAL A 160 -5.75 -34.84 19.99
C VAL A 160 -5.84 -35.75 18.77
N ILE A 161 -4.79 -36.54 18.46
CA ILE A 161 -4.79 -37.38 17.25
C ILE A 161 -5.37 -38.75 17.60
N HIS A 162 -6.45 -39.12 16.92
CA HIS A 162 -7.05 -40.43 17.02
C HIS A 162 -6.35 -41.42 16.09
N PHE A 163 -6.51 -42.72 16.35
CA PHE A 163 -5.89 -43.72 15.49
C PHE A 163 -6.48 -43.70 14.07
N ASP A 164 -7.78 -43.40 13.93
CA ASP A 164 -8.45 -43.28 12.64
C ASP A 164 -7.81 -42.19 11.76
N ASP A 165 -7.50 -41.02 12.33
CA ASP A 165 -6.79 -39.93 11.62
C ASP A 165 -5.43 -40.41 11.12
N LEU A 166 -4.70 -41.16 11.96
CA LEU A 166 -3.40 -41.72 11.61
C LEU A 166 -3.50 -42.74 10.48
N VAL A 167 -4.58 -43.53 10.44
CA VAL A 167 -4.81 -44.51 9.38
C VAL A 167 -5.03 -43.82 8.04
N VAL A 168 -5.83 -42.74 8.01
CA VAL A 168 -6.08 -41.97 6.79
C VAL A 168 -4.76 -41.47 6.20
N GLU A 169 -3.91 -40.86 7.04
CA GLU A 169 -2.61 -40.32 6.61
C GLU A 169 -1.63 -41.43 6.17
N ALA A 170 -1.51 -42.50 6.94
CA ALA A 170 -0.59 -43.61 6.63
C ALA A 170 -1.03 -44.39 5.37
N ASP A 171 -2.33 -44.61 5.17
CA ASP A 171 -2.86 -45.28 3.98
C ASP A 171 -2.75 -44.39 2.75
N CYS A 172 -2.97 -43.08 2.88
CA CYS A 172 -2.73 -42.11 1.82
C CYS A 172 -1.27 -42.17 1.34
N LEU A 173 -0.32 -42.15 2.28
CA LEU A 173 1.11 -42.25 1.96
C LEU A 173 1.50 -43.61 1.39
N SER A 174 0.85 -44.69 1.82
CA SER A 174 1.02 -46.03 1.24
C SER A 174 0.62 -46.08 -0.22
N LYS A 175 -0.51 -45.43 -0.58
CA LYS A 175 -0.95 -45.28 -1.97
C LYS A 175 0.10 -44.51 -2.79
N TYR A 176 0.65 -43.43 -2.24
CA TYR A 176 1.74 -42.70 -2.90
C TYR A 176 2.97 -43.60 -3.13
N TYR A 177 3.35 -44.42 -2.16
CA TYR A 177 4.48 -45.33 -2.32
C TYR A 177 4.27 -46.35 -3.45
N LEU A 178 3.04 -46.82 -3.66
CA LEU A 178 2.67 -47.72 -4.75
C LEU A 178 2.61 -47.03 -6.12
N LEU A 179 2.13 -45.78 -6.16
CA LEU A 179 1.99 -45.00 -7.39
C LEU A 179 3.34 -44.49 -7.93
N TYR A 180 4.29 -44.20 -7.06
CA TYR A 180 5.60 -43.65 -7.44
C TYR A 180 6.67 -44.74 -7.46
N GLN A 181 6.56 -45.64 -8.44
CA GLN A 181 7.50 -46.77 -8.63
C GLN A 181 8.94 -46.34 -8.92
N ASP A 182 9.13 -45.13 -9.45
CA ASP A 182 10.45 -44.54 -9.73
C ASP A 182 11.24 -44.17 -8.44
N GLY A 183 10.59 -44.29 -7.28
CA GLY A 183 11.17 -43.99 -5.98
C GLY A 183 11.22 -42.49 -5.65
N PRO A 184 11.85 -42.14 -4.51
CA PRO A 184 11.94 -40.76 -4.04
C PRO A 184 12.68 -39.84 -5.03
N LYS A 185 12.09 -38.68 -5.33
CA LYS A 185 12.67 -37.65 -6.19
C LYS A 185 13.65 -36.78 -5.39
N ILE A 186 14.95 -36.97 -5.66
CA ILE A 186 16.02 -36.19 -5.05
C ILE A 186 16.27 -34.89 -5.82
N GLN A 187 16.38 -33.78 -5.11
CA GLN A 187 16.70 -32.49 -5.68
C GLN A 187 18.17 -32.44 -6.12
N ARG A 188 18.38 -32.15 -7.41
CA ARG A 188 19.72 -32.06 -8.02
C ARG A 188 20.29 -30.64 -8.02
N LEU A 189 19.41 -29.64 -8.07
CA LEU A 189 19.77 -28.23 -8.12
C LEU A 189 19.19 -27.52 -6.91
N CYS A 190 20.06 -26.85 -6.17
CA CYS A 190 19.72 -25.92 -5.10
C CYS A 190 19.69 -24.50 -5.64
N LEU A 191 19.04 -23.60 -4.90
CA LEU A 191 19.10 -22.17 -5.19
C LEU A 191 20.55 -21.67 -5.30
N LEU A 192 21.43 -22.14 -4.41
CA LEU A 192 22.85 -21.77 -4.42
C LEU A 192 23.65 -22.33 -5.61
N ASP A 193 23.09 -23.29 -6.36
CA ASP A 193 23.74 -23.81 -7.57
C ASP A 193 23.49 -22.91 -8.78
N LEU A 194 22.57 -21.94 -8.67
CA LEU A 194 22.34 -20.95 -9.70
C LEU A 194 23.57 -20.04 -9.87
N PRO A 195 23.83 -19.55 -11.11
CA PRO A 195 24.83 -18.52 -11.36
C PRO A 195 24.57 -17.29 -10.50
N VAL A 196 25.65 -16.59 -10.11
CA VAL A 196 25.55 -15.41 -9.24
C VAL A 196 24.70 -14.32 -9.87
N GLU A 197 24.71 -14.21 -11.19
CA GLU A 197 23.93 -13.26 -11.98
C GLU A 197 22.42 -13.51 -11.86
N ILE A 198 22.00 -14.79 -11.76
CA ILE A 198 20.61 -15.15 -11.56
C ILE A 198 20.18 -14.85 -10.13
N LEU A 199 21.03 -15.16 -9.15
CA LEU A 199 20.76 -14.82 -7.74
C LEU A 199 20.71 -13.31 -7.51
N ASP A 200 21.57 -12.56 -8.18
CA ASP A 200 21.60 -11.11 -8.20
C ASP A 200 20.31 -10.55 -8.81
N HIS A 201 19.90 -11.07 -9.98
CA HIS A 201 18.64 -10.69 -10.62
C HIS A 201 17.43 -10.99 -9.73
N ILE A 202 17.37 -12.19 -9.12
CA ILE A 202 16.32 -12.55 -8.15
C ILE A 202 16.27 -11.52 -7.02
N CYS A 203 17.42 -11.17 -6.44
CA CYS A 203 17.48 -10.18 -5.37
C CYS A 203 17.08 -8.76 -5.84
N SER A 204 17.34 -8.43 -7.11
CA SER A 204 17.01 -7.13 -7.70
C SER A 204 15.51 -6.87 -7.87
N VAL A 205 14.71 -7.93 -8.01
CA VAL A 205 13.25 -7.84 -8.16
C VAL A 205 12.51 -8.13 -6.85
N MET A 206 13.23 -8.52 -5.79
CA MET A 206 12.65 -8.76 -4.47
C MET A 206 12.21 -7.45 -3.79
N LEU A 207 11.14 -7.53 -3.01
CA LEU A 207 10.83 -6.48 -2.04
C LEU A 207 11.95 -6.40 -0.99
N LEU A 208 12.16 -5.22 -0.40
CA LEU A 208 13.22 -5.02 0.59
C LEU A 208 13.12 -5.99 1.78
N ARG A 209 11.90 -6.34 2.20
CA ARG A 209 11.67 -7.33 3.25
C ARG A 209 12.23 -8.69 2.84
N ASP A 210 11.92 -9.13 1.63
CA ASP A 210 12.31 -10.45 1.13
C ASP A 210 13.81 -10.49 0.84
N ALA A 211 14.40 -9.42 0.30
CA ALA A 211 15.84 -9.29 0.11
C ALA A 211 16.62 -9.39 1.44
N ARG A 212 16.06 -8.86 2.54
CA ARG A 212 16.63 -9.02 3.89
C ARG A 212 16.60 -10.47 4.36
N LEU A 213 15.47 -11.15 4.22
CA LEU A 213 15.34 -12.56 4.60
C LEU A 213 16.25 -13.46 3.75
N PHE A 214 16.27 -13.22 2.44
CA PHE A 214 17.15 -13.89 1.48
C PHE A 214 18.62 -13.74 1.88
N SER A 215 19.05 -12.53 2.22
CA SER A 215 20.43 -12.27 2.65
C SER A 215 20.77 -12.84 4.02
N ALA A 216 19.80 -12.90 4.93
CA ALA A 216 19.98 -13.48 6.26
C ALA A 216 20.15 -15.02 6.22
N SER A 217 19.79 -15.65 5.11
CA SER A 217 19.78 -17.11 4.98
C SER A 217 21.19 -17.74 4.99
N CYS A 218 22.16 -17.15 4.28
CA CYS A 218 23.55 -17.63 4.32
C CYS A 218 24.56 -16.57 3.88
N LYS A 219 25.86 -16.80 4.13
CA LYS A 219 26.94 -15.84 3.78
C LYS A 219 26.99 -15.46 2.30
N ARG A 220 26.76 -16.41 1.40
CA ARG A 220 26.80 -16.15 -0.06
C ARG A 220 25.66 -15.25 -0.48
N LEU A 221 24.44 -15.54 -0.01
CA LEU A 221 23.27 -14.70 -0.28
C LEU A 221 23.38 -13.34 0.41
N TYR A 222 24.02 -13.26 1.58
CA TYR A 222 24.35 -11.98 2.21
C TYR A 222 25.26 -11.12 1.33
N THR A 223 26.31 -11.70 0.75
CA THR A 223 27.22 -10.96 -0.14
C THR A 223 26.52 -10.41 -1.38
N ILE A 224 25.56 -11.15 -1.94
CA ILE A 224 24.75 -10.73 -3.09
C ILE A 224 23.73 -9.67 -2.65
N GLY A 225 22.96 -9.97 -1.61
CA GLY A 225 21.81 -9.16 -1.21
C GLY A 225 22.16 -7.87 -0.47
N ARG A 226 23.38 -7.73 0.10
CA ARG A 226 23.81 -6.51 0.80
C ARG A 226 23.59 -5.24 -0.01
N GLN A 227 23.87 -5.27 -1.32
CA GLN A 227 23.72 -4.08 -2.17
C GLN A 227 22.25 -3.67 -2.33
N TYR A 228 21.31 -4.60 -2.23
CA TYR A 228 19.87 -4.35 -2.31
C TYR A 228 19.28 -3.96 -0.97
N ILE A 229 19.77 -4.54 0.14
CA ILE A 229 19.33 -4.19 1.49
C ILE A 229 19.66 -2.72 1.82
N PHE A 230 20.85 -2.27 1.41
CA PHE A 230 21.32 -0.93 1.70
C PHE A 230 20.95 0.10 0.61
N GLN A 231 20.26 -0.31 -0.46
CA GLN A 231 19.77 0.64 -1.48
C GLN A 231 18.78 1.66 -0.92
N LYS A 232 18.00 1.28 0.10
CA LYS A 232 17.00 2.13 0.76
C LYS A 232 17.33 2.25 2.24
N LEU A 233 17.74 3.43 2.68
CA LEU A 233 18.06 3.74 4.08
C LEU A 233 17.07 4.76 4.65
N VAL A 234 16.63 4.53 5.88
CA VAL A 234 15.81 5.49 6.64
C VAL A 234 16.53 5.80 7.95
N LEU A 235 16.91 7.05 8.13
CA LEU A 235 17.47 7.61 9.35
C LEU A 235 16.41 8.54 9.94
N GLY A 236 16.28 8.57 11.26
CA GLY A 236 15.31 9.48 11.83
C GLY A 236 15.30 9.55 13.34
N VAL A 237 14.85 10.69 13.84
CA VAL A 237 14.54 10.91 15.25
C VAL A 237 13.22 10.21 15.52
N ARG A 238 13.30 9.02 16.12
CA ARG A 238 12.14 8.14 16.31
C ARG A 238 11.37 8.58 17.53
N ARG A 239 10.04 8.63 17.42
CA ARG A 239 9.14 8.79 18.57
C ARG A 239 9.27 7.60 19.52
N PRO A 240 8.98 7.75 20.83
CA PRO A 240 8.93 6.61 21.74
C PRO A 240 7.83 5.67 21.27
N ARG A 241 7.97 4.38 21.58
CA ARG A 241 6.97 3.39 21.16
C ARG A 241 5.68 3.64 21.94
N SER A 242 4.54 3.40 21.30
CA SER A 242 3.23 3.59 21.92
C SER A 242 3.07 2.83 23.25
N SER A 243 3.76 1.70 23.44
CA SER A 243 3.80 0.97 24.71
C SER A 243 4.59 1.70 25.81
N GLU A 244 5.69 2.37 25.48
CA GLU A 244 6.49 3.17 26.41
C GLU A 244 5.71 4.43 26.78
N THR A 245 5.18 5.12 25.76
CA THR A 245 4.30 6.27 25.94
C THR A 245 3.05 5.91 26.76
N ARG A 246 2.41 4.78 26.47
CA ARG A 246 1.24 4.30 27.24
C ARG A 246 1.63 3.94 28.67
N ARG A 247 2.81 3.38 28.93
CA ARG A 247 3.28 3.15 30.32
C ARG A 247 3.50 4.46 31.07
N LEU A 248 3.99 5.50 30.38
CA LEU A 248 4.20 6.83 30.97
C LEU A 248 2.88 7.53 31.30
N TYR A 249 1.83 7.28 30.52
CA TYR A 249 0.49 7.83 30.76
C TYR A 249 -0.38 6.94 31.66
N ALA A 250 -0.15 5.62 31.69
CA ALA A 250 -0.93 4.67 32.49
C ALA A 250 -0.41 4.53 33.94
N SER A 251 0.71 5.16 34.29
CA SER A 251 1.08 5.37 35.69
C SER A 251 0.16 6.45 36.30
N ASP A 252 -1.12 6.11 36.42
CA ASP A 252 -2.21 6.88 37.00
C ASP A 252 -2.06 7.02 38.53
N SER A 253 -0.93 7.54 39.01
CA SER A 253 -0.99 8.29 40.26
C SER A 253 -1.54 9.67 39.90
N ALA A 254 -2.83 9.87 40.16
CA ALA A 254 -3.58 11.11 39.88
C ALA A 254 -2.93 12.40 40.45
N ASP A 255 -1.88 12.27 41.26
CA ASP A 255 -1.16 13.37 41.91
C ASP A 255 0.08 13.89 41.16
N SER A 256 0.48 13.36 39.98
CA SER A 256 1.70 13.84 39.29
C SER A 256 1.49 14.28 37.85
N VAL A 257 0.78 15.41 37.65
CA VAL A 257 0.72 16.12 36.35
C VAL A 257 2.13 16.46 35.82
N ASP A 258 3.13 16.54 36.70
CA ASP A 258 4.54 16.84 36.35
C ASP A 258 5.34 15.66 35.75
N HIS A 259 4.85 14.42 35.83
CA HIS A 259 5.67 13.25 35.48
C HIS A 259 6.01 13.17 33.98
N PRO A 260 5.08 13.43 33.03
CA PRO A 260 5.39 13.51 31.61
C PRO A 260 6.37 14.65 31.27
N LEU A 261 6.24 15.81 31.94
CA LEU A 261 7.11 16.98 31.74
C LEU A 261 8.57 16.68 32.11
N LYS A 262 8.82 15.77 33.05
CA LYS A 262 10.17 15.38 33.46
C LYS A 262 10.82 14.33 32.54
N ILE A 263 10.04 13.43 31.95
CA ILE A 263 10.56 12.29 31.18
C ILE A 263 10.63 12.58 29.68
N LEU A 264 9.70 13.36 29.14
CA LEU A 264 9.71 13.68 27.71
C LEU A 264 11.01 14.36 27.23
N PRO A 265 11.63 15.30 27.97
CA PRO A 265 12.90 15.88 27.58
C PRO A 265 14.02 14.85 27.48
N SER A 266 14.12 13.91 28.44
CA SER A 266 15.19 12.91 28.43
C SER A 266 15.03 11.92 27.26
N LEU A 267 13.80 11.46 27.00
CA LEU A 267 13.51 10.61 25.84
C LEU A 267 13.77 11.31 24.52
N ALA A 268 13.47 12.61 24.43
CA ALA A 268 13.77 13.38 23.24
C ALA A 268 15.29 13.46 23.02
N LEU A 269 16.05 13.80 24.07
CA LEU A 269 17.51 13.87 24.02
C LEU A 269 18.14 12.51 23.65
N GLU A 270 17.61 11.41 24.17
CA GLU A 270 17.99 10.05 23.78
C GLU A 270 17.71 9.79 22.30
N ALA A 271 16.50 10.06 21.82
CA ALA A 271 16.15 9.88 20.41
C ALA A 271 17.00 10.74 19.46
N ARG A 272 17.38 11.95 19.88
CA ARG A 272 18.33 12.81 19.16
C ARG A 272 19.72 12.19 19.13
N GLN A 273 20.21 11.69 20.25
CA GLN A 273 21.53 11.07 20.35
C GLN A 273 21.60 9.79 19.49
N ASP A 274 20.59 8.93 19.58
CA ASP A 274 20.44 7.74 18.73
C ASP A 274 20.49 8.08 17.24
N PHE A 275 19.83 9.17 16.83
CA PHE A 275 19.87 9.64 15.45
C PHE A 275 21.28 10.08 15.02
N ILE A 276 21.99 10.82 15.86
CA ILE A 276 23.36 11.28 15.59
C ILE A 276 24.30 10.07 15.48
N GLU A 277 24.20 9.12 16.41
CA GLU A 277 24.99 7.88 16.37
C GLU A 277 24.68 7.05 15.13
N ALA A 278 23.41 6.94 14.73
CA ALA A 278 23.03 6.26 13.50
C ALA A 278 23.64 6.94 12.26
N CYS A 279 23.68 8.27 12.21
CA CYS A 279 24.34 9.02 11.15
C CYS A 279 25.85 8.76 11.13
N GLN A 280 26.52 8.85 12.29
CA GLN A 280 27.96 8.60 12.42
C GLN A 280 28.32 7.15 12.03
N ASN A 281 27.53 6.18 12.48
CA ASN A 281 27.68 4.76 12.14
C ASN A 281 27.49 4.49 10.65
N PHE A 282 26.65 5.27 9.98
CA PHE A 282 26.51 5.18 8.52
C PHE A 282 27.69 5.84 7.80
N GLN A 283 28.15 7.01 8.27
CA GLN A 283 29.31 7.72 7.73
C GLN A 283 30.59 6.90 7.85
N SER A 284 30.75 6.13 8.93
CA SER A 284 31.89 5.23 9.13
C SER A 284 31.90 4.01 8.19
N GLN A 285 30.86 3.83 7.37
CA GLN A 285 30.69 2.69 6.47
C GLN A 285 30.57 3.12 4.99
N PRO A 286 31.68 3.48 4.33
CA PRO A 286 31.69 3.99 2.95
C PRO A 286 31.05 3.04 1.94
N SER A 287 31.12 1.72 2.18
CA SER A 287 30.49 0.71 1.33
C SER A 287 28.96 0.83 1.33
N LYS A 288 28.35 1.01 2.51
CA LYS A 288 26.90 1.24 2.64
C LYS A 288 26.50 2.55 1.95
N ALA A 289 27.23 3.63 2.21
CA ALA A 289 27.00 4.93 1.56
C ALA A 289 27.14 4.85 0.03
N GLY A 290 28.05 4.01 -0.47
CA GLY A 290 28.21 3.74 -1.90
C GLY A 290 27.04 2.98 -2.54
N TRP A 291 26.27 2.20 -1.78
CA TRP A 291 25.12 1.45 -2.31
C TRP A 291 23.78 2.16 -2.13
N THR A 292 23.69 3.13 -1.22
CA THR A 292 22.47 3.87 -0.96
C THR A 292 22.02 4.67 -2.18
N ARG A 293 20.85 4.31 -2.73
CA ARG A 293 20.18 5.03 -3.83
C ARG A 293 18.99 5.85 -3.37
N LYS A 294 18.33 5.43 -2.28
CA LYS A 294 17.28 6.17 -1.60
C LYS A 294 17.65 6.38 -0.14
N LEU A 295 17.62 7.63 0.30
CA LEU A 295 17.87 8.04 1.68
C LEU A 295 16.67 8.84 2.17
N SER A 296 16.12 8.44 3.30
CA SER A 296 15.04 9.15 3.98
C SER A 296 15.50 9.63 5.34
N PHE A 297 15.32 10.92 5.62
CA PHE A 297 15.43 11.50 6.94
C PHE A 297 14.03 11.82 7.47
N ARG A 298 13.71 11.35 8.66
CA ARG A 298 12.40 11.56 9.28
C ARG A 298 12.55 12.05 10.71
N ASN A 299 11.84 13.10 11.08
CA ASN A 299 11.78 13.57 12.45
C ASN A 299 10.36 13.34 13.00
N SER A 300 10.11 12.11 13.46
CA SER A 300 8.79 11.75 13.99
C SER A 300 8.46 12.47 15.30
N TRP A 301 9.45 13.07 15.96
CA TRP A 301 9.27 13.81 17.21
C TRP A 301 8.45 15.08 17.01
N ARG A 302 8.64 15.78 15.89
CA ARG A 302 7.86 16.98 15.55
C ARG A 302 6.37 16.70 15.38
N THR A 303 6.02 15.66 14.61
CA THR A 303 4.61 15.21 14.52
C THR A 303 4.03 14.81 15.87
N PHE A 304 4.84 14.30 16.80
CA PHE A 304 4.36 13.97 18.13
C PHE A 304 4.00 15.25 18.90
N THR A 305 4.86 16.27 18.87
CA THR A 305 4.62 17.55 19.56
C THR A 305 3.41 18.31 19.02
N HIS A 306 3.07 18.20 17.73
CA HIS A 306 1.85 18.83 17.18
C HIS A 306 0.55 18.15 17.55
N ASN A 307 0.57 16.82 17.74
CA ASN A 307 -0.64 16.06 18.03
C ASN A 307 -0.99 16.04 19.52
N THR A 308 0.00 16.27 20.39
CA THR A 308 -0.23 16.52 21.82
C THR A 308 -0.65 17.98 21.98
N ASP A 309 -1.72 18.26 22.74
CA ASP A 309 -2.23 19.62 23.02
C ASP A 309 -1.08 20.63 23.12
N GLY A 310 -1.06 21.62 22.21
CA GLY A 310 0.12 22.44 21.91
C GLY A 310 0.72 23.22 23.10
N SER A 311 0.06 23.22 24.26
CA SER A 311 0.58 23.72 25.53
C SER A 311 1.77 22.91 26.06
N LEU A 312 1.90 21.63 25.70
CA LEU A 312 3.00 20.79 26.18
C LEU A 312 4.29 20.97 25.35
N SER A 313 4.21 21.39 24.09
CA SER A 313 5.40 21.35 23.21
C SER A 313 6.40 22.48 23.45
N SER A 314 5.94 23.71 23.69
CA SER A 314 6.83 24.88 23.84
C SER A 314 7.63 24.85 25.13
N ASP A 315 7.07 24.26 26.18
CA ASP A 315 7.63 24.34 27.53
C ASP A 315 8.59 23.18 27.84
N ILE A 316 8.52 22.08 27.09
CA ILE A 316 9.28 20.85 27.36
C ILE A 316 10.64 20.85 26.64
N LEU A 317 10.74 21.41 25.44
CA LEU A 317 11.95 21.38 24.62
C LEU A 317 12.20 22.75 24.00
N ASP A 318 13.37 23.33 24.27
CA ASP A 318 13.88 24.45 23.46
C ASP A 318 14.17 23.91 22.04
N PRO A 319 13.40 24.33 21.00
CA PRO A 319 13.55 23.81 19.65
C PRO A 319 14.96 24.05 19.10
N THR A 320 15.57 25.18 19.46
CA THR A 320 16.88 25.58 18.96
C THR A 320 17.96 24.59 19.42
N SER A 321 18.03 24.31 20.72
CA SER A 321 18.99 23.35 21.26
C SER A 321 18.70 21.91 20.84
N PHE A 322 17.44 21.55 20.66
CA PHE A 322 17.06 20.21 20.21
C PHE A 322 17.47 19.95 18.75
N TYR A 323 17.15 20.87 17.83
CA TYR A 323 17.36 20.69 16.40
C TYR A 323 18.76 21.06 15.90
N SER A 324 19.47 21.95 16.61
CA SER A 324 20.81 22.40 16.22
C SER A 324 21.80 21.24 15.94
N PRO A 325 21.86 20.13 16.72
CA PRO A 325 22.74 19.00 16.41
C PRO A 325 22.26 18.07 15.28
N ILE A 326 20.96 18.05 14.99
CA ILE A 326 20.35 17.15 13.98
C ILE A 326 20.79 17.57 12.57
N LEU A 327 20.80 18.88 12.33
CA LEU A 327 21.09 19.45 11.02
C LEU A 327 22.53 19.16 10.53
N PRO A 328 23.61 19.41 11.31
CA PRO A 328 24.96 19.03 10.92
C PRO A 328 25.11 17.53 10.67
N ALA A 329 24.48 16.68 11.49
CA ALA A 329 24.52 15.23 11.30
C ALA A 329 23.88 14.82 9.96
N LEU A 330 22.77 15.45 9.58
CA LEU A 330 22.13 15.28 8.28
C LEU A 330 23.04 15.75 7.13
N VAL A 331 23.57 16.97 7.20
CA VAL A 331 24.43 17.57 6.17
C VAL A 331 25.68 16.72 5.93
N GLN A 332 26.36 16.30 7.01
CA GLN A 332 27.52 15.41 6.93
C GLN A 332 27.17 14.06 6.31
N THR A 333 25.99 13.52 6.64
CA THR A 333 25.50 12.27 6.06
C THR A 333 25.24 12.40 4.57
N LEU A 334 24.67 13.51 4.10
CA LEU A 334 24.52 13.76 2.66
C LEU A 334 25.89 13.82 1.96
N GLY A 335 26.89 14.45 2.59
CA GLY A 335 28.24 14.58 2.03
C GLY A 335 28.98 13.27 1.76
N VAL A 336 28.62 12.16 2.43
CA VAL A 336 29.26 10.85 2.20
C VAL A 336 28.57 9.99 1.14
N VAL A 337 27.31 10.30 0.77
CA VAL A 337 26.54 9.47 -0.17
C VAL A 337 26.76 9.95 -1.60
N ARG A 338 27.39 9.08 -2.42
CA ARG A 338 27.76 9.45 -3.80
C ARG A 338 26.74 9.04 -4.85
N ASN A 339 25.97 7.99 -4.60
CA ASN A 339 25.07 7.38 -5.59
C ASN A 339 23.58 7.64 -5.30
N LEU A 340 23.28 8.70 -4.54
CA LEU A 340 21.92 9.02 -4.14
C LEU A 340 21.08 9.46 -5.35
N GLN A 341 19.95 8.80 -5.57
CA GLN A 341 18.99 9.10 -6.64
C GLN A 341 17.70 9.71 -6.09
N ILE A 342 17.29 9.29 -4.89
CA ILE A 342 16.06 9.72 -4.23
C ILE A 342 16.38 10.19 -2.81
N LEU A 343 16.06 11.45 -2.51
CA LEU A 343 16.14 12.02 -1.17
C LEU A 343 14.74 12.29 -0.64
N GLU A 344 14.44 11.82 0.56
CA GLU A 344 13.17 12.06 1.24
C GLU A 344 13.45 12.74 2.59
N LEU A 345 13.04 13.99 2.76
CA LEU A 345 13.12 14.73 4.01
C LEU A 345 11.71 14.86 4.58
N SER A 346 11.53 14.56 5.86
CA SER A 346 10.23 14.68 6.51
C SER A 346 10.34 15.27 7.90
N ASP A 347 9.50 16.28 8.17
CA ASP A 347 9.36 16.91 9.48
C ASP A 347 10.63 17.66 9.95
N LEU A 348 11.39 18.22 9.01
CA LEU A 348 12.69 18.86 9.24
C LEU A 348 12.69 20.34 8.86
N ASP A 349 13.53 21.12 9.55
CA ASP A 349 13.86 22.47 9.14
C ASP A 349 14.87 22.44 7.99
N LEU A 350 14.54 23.12 6.91
CA LEU A 350 15.36 23.23 5.71
C LEU A 350 16.18 24.52 5.80
N THR A 351 17.49 24.37 5.75
CA THR A 351 18.44 25.48 5.80
C THR A 351 19.22 25.61 4.50
N SER A 352 19.97 26.70 4.33
CA SER A 352 20.84 26.90 3.17
C SER A 352 21.92 25.82 3.09
N GLU A 353 22.48 25.35 4.22
CA GLU A 353 23.47 24.28 4.28
C GLU A 353 22.92 22.95 3.77
N CYS A 354 21.65 22.64 4.05
CA CYS A 354 20.98 21.47 3.48
C CYS A 354 21.00 21.52 1.95
N PHE A 355 20.63 22.65 1.36
CA PHE A 355 20.58 22.78 -0.09
C PHE A 355 21.96 22.84 -0.76
N VAL A 356 22.95 23.41 -0.07
CA VAL A 356 24.35 23.28 -0.50
C VAL A 356 24.75 21.81 -0.56
N ALA A 357 24.45 21.00 0.46
CA ALA A 357 24.75 19.57 0.43
C ALA A 357 23.96 18.82 -0.66
N ILE A 358 22.68 19.13 -0.83
CA ILE A 358 21.82 18.55 -1.88
C ILE A 358 22.38 18.84 -3.28
N SER A 359 22.85 20.06 -3.53
CA SER A 359 23.39 20.45 -4.83
C SER A 359 24.63 19.67 -5.25
N GLN A 360 25.40 19.15 -4.28
CA GLN A 360 26.60 18.34 -4.51
C GLN A 360 26.27 16.90 -4.93
N LEU A 361 25.01 16.46 -4.80
CA LEU A 361 24.56 15.11 -5.15
C LEU A 361 24.26 15.00 -6.65
N SER A 362 25.30 14.74 -7.44
CA SER A 362 25.24 14.71 -8.91
C SER A 362 24.26 13.70 -9.52
N PHE A 363 23.96 12.60 -8.82
CA PHE A 363 23.01 11.57 -9.29
C PHE A 363 21.59 11.77 -8.79
N LEU A 364 21.34 12.79 -7.96
CA LEU A 364 20.03 13.02 -7.37
C LEU A 364 19.02 13.43 -8.46
N ARG A 365 17.91 12.70 -8.53
CA ARG A 365 16.83 12.95 -9.51
C ARG A 365 15.53 13.33 -8.84
N ASN A 366 15.27 12.76 -7.66
CA ASN A 366 13.99 12.88 -6.98
C ASN A 366 14.21 13.45 -5.58
N VAL A 367 13.51 14.53 -5.26
CA VAL A 367 13.49 15.13 -3.93
C VAL A 367 12.06 15.11 -3.42
N ILE A 368 11.85 14.56 -2.23
CA ILE A 368 10.56 14.49 -1.56
C ILE A 368 10.70 15.22 -0.23
N LEU A 369 9.91 16.27 -0.02
CA LEU A 369 9.90 17.10 1.17
C LEU A 369 8.51 17.03 1.78
N SER A 370 8.37 16.45 2.97
CA SER A 370 7.07 16.24 3.62
C SER A 370 7.03 16.95 4.98
N ARG A 371 6.08 17.85 5.22
CA ARG A 371 5.97 18.60 6.49
C ARG A 371 7.29 19.26 6.93
N CYS A 372 8.12 19.65 5.96
CA CYS A 372 9.33 20.40 6.25
C CYS A 372 8.98 21.87 6.55
N ILE A 373 9.91 22.62 7.14
CA ILE A 373 9.77 24.08 7.31
C ILE A 373 10.94 24.78 6.64
N GLN A 374 10.67 25.84 5.88
CA GLN A 374 11.70 26.67 5.28
C GLN A 374 12.10 27.73 6.30
N THR A 375 13.38 27.77 6.69
CA THR A 375 13.87 28.77 7.64
C THR A 375 14.01 30.15 7.00
N GLU A 376 13.94 31.22 7.79
CA GLU A 376 14.16 32.60 7.34
C GLU A 376 15.51 32.75 6.63
N ASN A 377 16.57 32.16 7.20
CA ASN A 377 17.92 32.17 6.59
C ASN A 377 17.94 31.53 5.19
N LEU A 378 17.14 30.49 4.95
CA LEU A 378 17.03 29.87 3.63
C LEU A 378 16.27 30.80 2.67
N THR A 379 15.17 31.41 3.12
CA THR A 379 14.42 32.41 2.36
C THR A 379 15.33 33.56 1.91
N ASP A 380 16.07 34.15 2.84
CA ASP A 380 16.99 35.25 2.59
C ASP A 380 18.09 34.84 1.60
N ALA A 381 18.58 33.61 1.69
CA ALA A 381 19.57 33.08 0.75
C ALA A 381 18.99 32.79 -0.65
N ILE A 382 17.68 32.51 -0.77
CA ILE A 382 17.04 32.30 -2.08
C ILE A 382 16.73 33.65 -2.75
N ILE A 383 16.22 34.62 -1.98
CA ILE A 383 15.81 35.94 -2.50
C ILE A 383 17.01 36.88 -2.65
N GLY A 384 17.96 36.82 -1.71
CA GLY A 384 19.05 37.79 -1.60
C GLY A 384 20.14 37.63 -2.65
N ASP A 385 20.68 38.76 -3.11
CA ASP A 385 21.82 38.81 -4.04
C ASP A 385 23.16 38.37 -3.39
N VAL A 386 23.22 38.27 -2.05
CA VAL A 386 24.47 38.17 -1.30
C VAL A 386 25.03 36.74 -1.24
N VAL A 387 24.17 35.72 -1.18
CA VAL A 387 24.59 34.32 -1.10
C VAL A 387 23.87 33.53 -2.18
N GLN A 388 24.50 33.37 -3.34
CA GLN A 388 23.95 32.54 -4.41
C GLN A 388 23.92 31.06 -3.97
N LEU A 389 22.75 30.59 -3.54
CA LEU A 389 22.51 29.18 -3.29
C LEU A 389 22.79 28.38 -4.56
N PRO A 390 23.59 27.28 -4.49
CA PRO A 390 23.85 26.45 -5.64
C PRO A 390 22.55 25.80 -6.12
N ARG A 391 22.28 25.94 -7.42
CA ARG A 391 21.14 25.30 -8.07
C ARG A 391 21.41 23.81 -8.28
N SER A 392 20.34 23.03 -8.33
CA SER A 392 20.34 21.57 -8.49
C SER A 392 19.65 21.15 -9.80
N PRO A 393 20.25 21.40 -10.99
CA PRO A 393 19.66 21.07 -12.29
C PRO A 393 19.57 19.55 -12.56
N GLN A 394 20.21 18.72 -11.73
CA GLN A 394 20.10 17.28 -11.82
C GLN A 394 18.73 16.75 -11.38
N VAL A 395 18.03 17.47 -10.49
CA VAL A 395 16.73 17.07 -9.94
C VAL A 395 15.64 17.31 -10.97
N LYS A 396 14.85 16.28 -11.24
CA LYS A 396 13.78 16.26 -12.25
C LYS A 396 12.40 16.11 -11.64
N LEU A 397 12.32 15.49 -10.47
CA LEU A 397 11.08 15.34 -9.72
C LEU A 397 11.22 15.97 -8.33
N LEU A 398 10.27 16.82 -7.99
CA LEU A 398 10.12 17.41 -6.68
C LEU A 398 8.71 17.14 -6.17
N ASP A 399 8.63 16.66 -4.95
CA ASP A 399 7.40 16.31 -4.28
C ASP A 399 7.31 17.04 -2.94
N LEU A 400 6.40 18.01 -2.85
CA LEU A 400 6.17 18.86 -1.69
C LEU A 400 4.88 18.39 -1.01
N GLY A 401 4.99 17.63 0.08
CA GLY A 401 3.86 17.06 0.80
C GLY A 401 3.54 17.76 2.13
N LEU A 402 2.27 18.10 2.36
CA LEU A 402 1.71 18.53 3.64
C LEU A 402 2.58 19.57 4.37
N TYR A 403 2.88 20.71 3.75
CA TYR A 403 3.66 21.75 4.43
C TYR A 403 2.78 22.42 5.49
N SER A 404 3.11 22.26 6.77
CA SER A 404 2.40 22.90 7.87
C SER A 404 3.04 24.26 8.14
N LEU A 405 2.29 25.35 7.94
CA LEU A 405 2.62 26.64 8.52
C LEU A 405 2.30 26.54 10.02
N GLU A 406 3.27 26.19 10.84
CA GLU A 406 3.08 26.27 12.28
C GLU A 406 2.83 27.73 12.69
N HIS A 407 1.74 27.95 13.43
CA HIS A 407 1.42 29.13 14.23
C HIS A 407 1.05 30.43 13.48
N ASP A 408 -0.28 30.63 13.37
CA ASP A 408 -1.12 31.83 13.58
C ASP A 408 -0.63 33.28 13.28
N GLN A 409 0.63 33.58 12.91
CA GLN A 409 1.08 34.98 12.74
C GLN A 409 2.08 35.32 11.64
N SER A 410 2.68 34.39 10.88
CA SER A 410 3.43 34.78 9.67
C SER A 410 2.74 34.30 8.40
N GLU A 411 2.19 35.28 7.66
CA GLU A 411 1.47 35.15 6.40
C GLU A 411 2.36 34.72 5.20
N ASP A 412 3.62 34.35 5.43
CA ASP A 412 4.57 34.33 4.34
C ASP A 412 4.58 32.98 3.60
N GLY A 413 3.99 33.00 2.40
CA GLY A 413 3.94 31.93 1.40
C GLY A 413 5.31 31.56 0.80
N LEU A 414 6.29 31.33 1.67
CA LEU A 414 7.69 31.09 1.33
C LEU A 414 7.94 29.73 0.67
N THR A 415 6.95 28.82 0.64
CA THR A 415 7.09 27.44 0.14
C THR A 415 7.42 27.32 -1.35
N TRP A 416 7.05 28.31 -2.18
CA TRP A 416 7.29 28.24 -3.63
C TRP A 416 8.69 28.69 -4.04
N LEU A 417 9.40 29.41 -3.15
CA LEU A 417 10.77 29.86 -3.40
C LEU A 417 11.75 28.70 -3.59
N ILE A 418 11.50 27.57 -2.93
CA ILE A 418 12.32 26.37 -3.06
C ILE A 418 12.44 25.87 -4.50
N LEU A 419 11.48 26.20 -5.36
CA LEU A 419 11.48 25.80 -6.77
C LEU A 419 12.62 26.48 -7.55
N LEU A 420 13.09 27.65 -7.11
CA LEU A 420 14.23 28.34 -7.69
C LEU A 420 15.54 27.55 -7.59
N ILE A 421 15.62 26.63 -6.63
CA ILE A 421 16.77 25.74 -6.44
C ILE A 421 16.78 24.64 -7.52
N PHE A 422 15.64 24.35 -8.15
CA PHE A 422 15.46 23.23 -9.09
C PHE A 422 15.05 23.71 -10.49
N PRO A 423 15.93 24.42 -11.22
CA PRO A 423 15.57 25.17 -12.43
C PRO A 423 15.18 24.30 -13.64
N THR A 424 15.37 22.98 -13.59
CA THR A 424 15.09 22.08 -14.73
C THR A 424 14.08 21.00 -14.39
N LEU A 425 13.20 21.32 -13.45
CA LEU A 425 12.18 20.42 -12.94
C LEU A 425 11.21 20.02 -14.05
N THR A 426 11.00 18.71 -14.22
CA THR A 426 10.03 18.18 -15.19
C THR A 426 8.75 17.74 -14.50
N THR A 427 8.81 17.41 -13.22
CA THR A 427 7.67 16.89 -12.46
C THR A 427 7.59 17.57 -11.11
N LEU A 428 6.46 18.26 -10.86
CA LEU A 428 6.17 18.90 -9.59
C LEU A 428 4.91 18.27 -8.99
N HIS A 429 5.04 17.72 -7.80
CA HIS A 429 3.92 17.31 -6.96
C HIS A 429 3.88 18.27 -5.79
N CYS A 430 2.72 18.85 -5.53
CA CYS A 430 2.47 19.72 -4.40
C CYS A 430 1.19 19.27 -3.72
N ALA A 431 1.24 19.03 -2.41
CA ALA A 431 0.09 18.66 -1.61
C ALA A 431 0.02 19.57 -0.39
N ASN A 432 -1.06 20.35 -0.29
CA ASN A 432 -1.34 21.16 0.90
C ASN A 432 -1.95 20.28 2.00
N PRO A 433 -1.90 20.70 3.28
CA PRO A 433 -2.64 20.06 4.36
C PRO A 433 -4.14 19.97 4.05
N PRO A 434 -4.78 18.82 4.32
CA PRO A 434 -6.22 18.72 4.19
C PRO A 434 -6.88 19.45 5.38
N HIS A 435 -7.80 20.37 5.09
CA HIS A 435 -8.72 21.02 6.05
C HIS A 435 -8.20 22.16 6.93
N ASP A 436 -6.93 22.56 6.85
CA ASP A 436 -6.48 23.74 7.58
C ASP A 436 -6.92 25.03 6.87
N ARG A 437 -7.32 25.99 7.70
CA ARG A 437 -7.89 27.31 7.38
C ARG A 437 -7.35 27.87 6.06
N LEU A 438 -8.28 28.28 5.18
CA LEU A 438 -8.27 28.98 3.88
C LEU A 438 -7.01 29.73 3.37
N ASN A 439 -5.96 29.86 4.15
CA ASN A 439 -4.68 30.42 3.73
C ASN A 439 -3.92 29.36 2.93
N THR A 440 -4.38 29.12 1.70
CA THR A 440 -3.49 28.64 0.64
C THR A 440 -2.23 29.50 0.74
N PRO A 441 -1.00 28.94 0.84
CA PRO A 441 0.19 29.77 0.92
C PRO A 441 0.15 30.71 -0.29
N LEU A 442 -0.11 31.99 -0.02
CA LEU A 442 -0.24 33.00 -1.05
C LEU A 442 1.11 33.03 -1.72
N ILE A 443 1.18 32.61 -2.97
CA ILE A 443 2.46 32.70 -3.66
C ILE A 443 2.73 34.19 -3.81
N PRO A 444 3.79 34.74 -3.21
CA PRO A 444 3.92 36.18 -3.13
C PRO A 444 3.99 36.73 -4.55
N VAL A 445 2.93 37.43 -5.00
CA VAL A 445 2.84 38.01 -6.35
C VAL A 445 4.06 38.88 -6.62
N ALA A 446 4.51 39.60 -5.60
CA ALA A 446 5.72 40.41 -5.60
C ALA A 446 7.00 39.62 -5.97
N LEU A 447 7.10 38.33 -5.66
CA LEU A 447 8.26 37.53 -6.06
C LEU A 447 8.26 37.27 -7.57
N PHE A 448 7.11 37.02 -8.19
CA PHE A 448 7.03 36.78 -9.63
C PHE A 448 7.17 38.06 -10.45
N GLU A 449 6.67 39.18 -9.93
CA GLU A 449 6.87 40.48 -10.57
C GLU A 449 8.35 40.90 -10.56
N ASN A 450 9.10 40.54 -9.51
CA ASN A 450 10.49 40.97 -9.33
C ASN A 450 11.55 39.92 -9.74
N LEU A 451 11.21 38.63 -9.86
CA LEU A 451 12.14 37.56 -10.22
C LEU A 451 11.70 36.82 -11.48
N PRO A 452 12.05 37.31 -12.69
CA PRO A 452 11.72 36.64 -13.95
C PRO A 452 12.16 35.17 -14.00
N SER A 453 13.27 34.83 -13.34
CA SER A 453 13.81 33.46 -13.26
C SER A 453 12.85 32.44 -12.64
N SER A 454 11.92 32.85 -11.78
CA SER A 454 10.91 31.98 -11.17
C SER A 454 9.88 31.47 -12.17
N LEU A 455 9.58 32.28 -13.19
CA LEU A 455 8.66 31.95 -14.27
C LEU A 455 9.28 30.98 -15.30
N GLU A 456 10.62 30.85 -15.33
CA GLU A 456 11.31 29.85 -16.15
C GLU A 456 10.92 28.42 -15.77
N LEU A 457 10.51 28.20 -14.52
CA LEU A 457 10.08 26.87 -14.05
C LEU A 457 8.96 26.27 -14.94
N PHE A 458 8.00 27.09 -15.34
CA PHE A 458 6.88 26.65 -16.18
C PHE A 458 7.31 26.34 -17.62
N THR A 459 8.53 26.72 -18.02
CA THR A 459 9.13 26.36 -19.31
C THR A 459 9.74 24.97 -19.32
N THR A 460 9.84 24.28 -18.17
CA THR A 460 10.38 22.92 -18.08
C THR A 460 9.40 21.89 -17.52
N ILE A 461 8.40 22.30 -16.74
CA ILE A 461 7.44 21.38 -16.12
C ILE A 461 6.58 20.66 -17.16
N GLN A 462 6.71 19.33 -17.21
CA GLN A 462 5.90 18.44 -18.04
C GLN A 462 4.73 17.85 -17.27
N THR A 463 4.88 17.65 -15.96
CA THR A 463 3.88 17.04 -15.08
C THR A 463 3.68 17.89 -13.84
N LEU A 464 2.44 18.35 -13.63
CA LEU A 464 2.06 19.16 -12.48
C LEU A 464 0.89 18.50 -11.75
N PHE A 465 1.09 18.15 -10.48
CA PHE A 465 0.04 17.62 -9.62
C PHE A 465 -0.11 18.47 -8.38
N LEU A 466 -1.30 19.06 -8.22
CA LEU A 466 -1.67 19.91 -7.09
C LEU A 466 -2.74 19.18 -6.28
N THR A 467 -2.49 18.93 -5.00
CA THR A 467 -3.38 18.20 -4.10
C THR A 467 -3.82 19.11 -2.96
N HIS A 468 -5.12 19.13 -2.67
CA HIS A 468 -5.72 20.06 -1.70
C HIS A 468 -5.47 21.53 -2.09
N PHE A 469 -5.59 21.84 -3.38
CA PHE A 469 -5.28 23.15 -3.94
C PHE A 469 -6.55 23.92 -4.31
N HIS A 470 -6.60 25.21 -3.96
CA HIS A 470 -7.82 26.03 -4.05
C HIS A 470 -7.65 27.31 -4.89
N ASP A 471 -6.44 27.85 -4.96
CA ASP A 471 -6.16 29.11 -5.67
C ASP A 471 -5.91 28.89 -7.18
N ILE A 472 -6.87 28.25 -7.85
CA ILE A 472 -6.77 27.94 -9.28
C ILE A 472 -6.64 29.21 -10.16
N PRO A 473 -7.35 30.33 -9.89
CA PRO A 473 -7.20 31.55 -10.68
C PRO A 473 -5.76 32.04 -10.74
N PHE A 474 -5.05 31.99 -9.61
CA PHE A 474 -3.64 32.36 -9.55
C PHE A 474 -2.78 31.56 -10.56
N PHE A 475 -2.99 30.25 -10.66
CA PHE A 475 -2.26 29.44 -11.64
C PHE A 475 -2.59 29.81 -13.08
N ALA A 476 -3.84 30.16 -13.38
CA ALA A 476 -4.22 30.64 -14.70
C ALA A 476 -3.43 31.90 -15.07
N ASP A 477 -3.33 32.86 -14.15
CA ASP A 477 -2.53 34.08 -14.34
C ASP A 477 -1.04 33.79 -14.49
N MET A 478 -0.51 32.85 -13.71
CA MET A 478 0.88 32.41 -13.81
C MET A 478 1.22 31.82 -15.18
N PHE A 479 0.35 30.99 -15.76
CA PHE A 479 0.55 30.44 -17.10
C PHE A 479 0.49 31.55 -18.17
N ARG A 480 -0.40 32.53 -18.02
CA ARG A 480 -0.46 33.70 -18.92
C ARG A 480 0.80 34.54 -18.83
N LEU A 481 1.25 34.85 -17.62
CA LEU A 481 2.46 35.64 -17.38
C LEU A 481 3.70 34.92 -17.91
N SER A 482 3.85 33.62 -17.60
CA SER A 482 4.95 32.81 -18.13
C SER A 482 4.93 32.78 -19.67
N GLY A 483 3.75 32.61 -20.28
CA GLY A 483 3.58 32.69 -21.73
C GLY A 483 3.98 34.05 -22.30
N ALA A 484 3.54 35.15 -21.69
CA ALA A 484 3.86 36.51 -22.15
C ALA A 484 5.36 36.85 -22.05
N VAL A 485 6.04 36.33 -21.03
CA VAL A 485 7.46 36.60 -20.79
C VAL A 485 8.36 35.68 -21.63
N PHE A 486 8.11 34.36 -21.63
CA PHE A 486 9.04 33.35 -22.18
C PHE A 486 8.64 32.82 -23.56
N ASN A 487 7.35 32.81 -23.92
CA ASN A 487 6.90 32.27 -25.22
C ASN A 487 6.94 33.30 -26.36
N ARG A 488 7.77 34.34 -26.26
CA ARG A 488 8.02 35.27 -27.39
C ARG A 488 8.54 34.55 -28.64
N SER A 489 9.17 33.39 -28.47
CA SER A 489 9.67 32.52 -29.53
C SER A 489 8.59 31.59 -30.13
N GLY A 490 7.35 31.62 -29.62
CA GLY A 490 6.28 30.72 -30.06
C GLY A 490 6.46 29.27 -29.61
N SER A 491 7.34 28.99 -28.64
CA SER A 491 7.47 27.66 -28.06
C SER A 491 6.21 27.29 -27.27
N PRO A 492 5.63 26.09 -27.48
CA PRO A 492 4.50 25.64 -26.67
C PRO A 492 4.95 25.34 -25.23
N LEU A 493 4.05 25.56 -24.27
CA LEU A 493 4.27 25.09 -22.89
C LEU A 493 4.53 23.57 -22.90
N PRO A 494 5.59 23.08 -22.21
CA PRO A 494 5.93 21.66 -22.19
C PRO A 494 4.97 20.79 -21.36
N LEU A 495 4.00 21.42 -20.67
CA LEU A 495 3.06 20.74 -19.80
C LEU A 495 2.25 19.70 -20.59
N THR A 496 2.32 18.46 -20.14
CA THR A 496 1.62 17.31 -20.73
C THR A 496 0.66 16.62 -19.77
N HIS A 497 0.90 16.72 -18.46
CA HIS A 497 0.06 16.09 -17.44
C HIS A 497 -0.29 17.12 -16.37
N LEU A 498 -1.59 17.33 -16.14
CA LEU A 498 -2.10 18.21 -15.11
C LEU A 498 -3.11 17.47 -14.23
N LYS A 499 -2.88 17.47 -12.92
CA LYS A 499 -3.87 17.07 -11.92
C LYS A 499 -4.06 18.22 -10.93
N ILE A 500 -5.32 18.58 -10.70
CA ILE A 500 -5.71 19.50 -9.65
C ILE A 500 -6.73 18.78 -8.79
N HIS A 501 -6.45 18.68 -7.50
CA HIS A 501 -7.38 18.16 -6.51
C HIS A 501 -7.73 19.25 -5.51
N SER A 502 -8.98 19.70 -5.54
CA SER A 502 -9.57 20.64 -4.59
C SER A 502 -10.51 19.91 -3.63
N CYS A 503 -10.33 20.11 -2.32
CA CYS A 503 -11.25 19.64 -1.27
C CYS A 503 -12.63 20.28 -1.35
N TRP A 504 -12.76 21.42 -2.03
CA TRP A 504 -13.99 22.20 -2.12
C TRP A 504 -14.47 22.20 -3.57
N GLY A 505 -15.78 22.36 -3.77
CA GLY A 505 -16.33 22.62 -5.10
C GLY A 505 -15.89 24.00 -5.57
N GLN A 506 -15.16 24.06 -6.67
CA GLN A 506 -14.78 25.27 -7.39
C GLN A 506 -15.71 25.44 -8.59
N SER A 507 -16.07 26.68 -8.90
CA SER A 507 -16.99 26.96 -10.00
C SER A 507 -16.37 26.55 -11.34
N ASP A 508 -17.20 26.22 -12.33
CA ASP A 508 -16.70 25.76 -13.62
C ASP A 508 -15.95 26.89 -14.36
N GLU A 509 -16.32 28.16 -14.13
CA GLU A 509 -15.65 29.34 -14.70
C GLU A 509 -14.17 29.40 -14.31
N VAL A 510 -13.84 29.06 -13.06
CA VAL A 510 -12.46 29.03 -12.57
C VAL A 510 -11.62 28.01 -13.33
N TYR A 511 -12.15 26.82 -13.59
CA TYR A 511 -11.45 25.82 -14.39
C TYR A 511 -11.41 26.20 -15.87
N MET A 512 -12.49 26.75 -16.43
CA MET A 512 -12.51 27.21 -17.81
C MET A 512 -11.47 28.31 -18.07
N ASP A 513 -11.29 29.22 -17.11
CA ASP A 513 -10.26 30.26 -17.15
C ASP A 513 -8.84 29.67 -17.18
N LEU A 514 -8.57 28.68 -16.32
CA LEU A 514 -7.32 27.93 -16.32
C LEU A 514 -7.08 27.21 -17.66
N LEU A 515 -8.09 26.52 -18.20
CA LEU A 515 -7.98 25.80 -19.47
C LEU A 515 -7.70 26.77 -20.63
N ALA A 516 -8.30 27.96 -20.62
CA ALA A 516 -8.02 29.01 -21.60
C ALA A 516 -6.58 29.54 -21.49
N ALA A 517 -6.06 29.73 -20.27
CA ALA A 517 -4.67 30.11 -20.04
C ALA A 517 -3.67 29.07 -20.54
N LEU A 518 -3.96 27.78 -20.32
CA LEU A 518 -3.12 26.68 -20.81
C LEU A 518 -3.16 26.57 -22.34
N ASN A 519 -4.34 26.74 -22.93
CA ASN A 519 -4.51 26.72 -24.38
C ASN A 519 -3.80 27.90 -25.07
N SER A 520 -3.90 29.11 -24.50
CA SER A 520 -3.19 30.28 -25.05
C SER A 520 -1.67 30.13 -24.97
N GLY A 521 -1.17 29.44 -23.93
CA GLY A 521 0.22 28.98 -23.84
C GLY A 521 0.57 27.82 -24.78
N SER A 522 -0.34 27.36 -25.63
CA SER A 522 -0.18 26.23 -26.56
C SER A 522 0.23 24.92 -25.87
N ALA A 523 -0.24 24.69 -24.64
CA ALA A 523 0.02 23.46 -23.90
C ALA A 523 -0.54 22.23 -24.64
N ARG A 524 0.25 21.15 -24.71
CA ARG A 524 -0.14 19.91 -25.41
C ARG A 524 -0.48 18.81 -24.40
N LEU A 525 -1.55 19.04 -23.63
CA LEU A 525 -1.97 18.12 -22.59
C LEU A 525 -2.31 16.73 -23.16
N LYS A 526 -1.77 15.71 -22.51
CA LYS A 526 -2.09 14.29 -22.69
C LYS A 526 -2.98 13.77 -21.58
N ALA A 527 -2.81 14.27 -20.36
CA ALA A 527 -3.63 13.89 -19.22
C ALA A 527 -4.14 15.12 -18.47
N LEU A 528 -5.44 15.15 -18.18
CA LEU A 528 -6.09 16.21 -17.43
C LEU A 528 -6.98 15.60 -16.35
N ILE A 529 -6.73 15.92 -15.09
CA ILE A 529 -7.54 15.47 -13.96
C ILE A 529 -7.96 16.69 -13.14
N LEU A 530 -9.26 16.96 -13.10
CA LEU A 530 -9.86 18.05 -12.35
C LEU A 530 -10.76 17.46 -11.26
N GLU A 531 -10.32 17.54 -10.01
CA GLU A 531 -11.12 17.13 -8.86
C GLU A 531 -11.50 18.34 -8.01
N GLY A 532 -12.76 18.40 -7.59
CA GLY A 532 -13.29 19.59 -6.93
C GLY A 532 -14.18 20.45 -7.81
N LEU A 533 -14.90 19.87 -8.78
CA LEU A 533 -15.86 20.62 -9.61
C LEU A 533 -17.15 20.89 -8.81
N GLN A 534 -17.66 22.11 -8.82
CA GLN A 534 -18.92 22.45 -8.13
C GLN A 534 -20.15 22.07 -8.95
N THR A 535 -20.18 22.52 -10.20
CA THR A 535 -21.32 22.32 -11.10
C THR A 535 -21.06 21.13 -12.01
N ALA A 536 -19.93 21.13 -12.74
CA ALA A 536 -19.60 20.16 -13.79
C ALA A 536 -20.63 20.15 -14.94
N GLY A 537 -21.02 21.34 -15.40
CA GLY A 537 -21.95 21.54 -16.51
C GLY A 537 -21.34 21.18 -17.88
N LEU A 538 -22.19 21.12 -18.91
CA LEU A 538 -21.78 20.76 -20.27
C LEU A 538 -20.77 21.75 -20.90
N ALA A 539 -20.85 23.04 -20.55
CA ALA A 539 -19.94 24.07 -21.04
C ALA A 539 -18.45 23.77 -20.72
N LEU A 540 -18.19 23.14 -19.57
CA LEU A 540 -16.84 22.69 -19.21
C LEU A 540 -16.35 21.59 -20.17
N PHE A 541 -17.20 20.64 -20.57
CA PHE A 541 -16.84 19.59 -21.53
C PHE A 541 -16.60 20.17 -22.92
N ASP A 542 -17.46 21.10 -23.36
CA ASP A 542 -17.25 21.88 -24.59
C ASP A 542 -15.83 22.48 -24.60
N CYS A 543 -15.50 23.26 -23.56
CA CYS A 543 -14.19 23.91 -23.37
C CYS A 543 -13.02 22.92 -23.39
N ILE A 544 -13.10 21.80 -22.64
CA ILE A 544 -12.03 20.79 -22.62
C ILE A 544 -11.84 20.16 -24.00
N THR A 545 -12.92 19.80 -24.69
CA THR A 545 -12.84 19.16 -26.02
C THR A 545 -12.32 20.11 -27.10
N GLU A 546 -12.63 21.40 -27.00
CA GLU A 546 -12.17 22.43 -27.91
C GLU A 546 -10.68 22.70 -27.74
N TYR A 547 -10.22 22.89 -26.50
CA TYR A 547 -8.83 23.25 -26.22
C TYR A 547 -7.88 22.05 -26.27
N PHE A 548 -8.32 20.86 -25.86
CA PHE A 548 -7.46 19.67 -25.76
C PHE A 548 -8.09 18.43 -26.42
N PRO A 549 -8.36 18.45 -27.75
CA PRO A 549 -8.98 17.33 -28.46
C PRO A 549 -8.10 16.07 -28.53
N ASP A 550 -6.80 16.18 -28.23
CA ASP A 550 -5.83 15.08 -28.26
C ASP A 550 -5.52 14.48 -26.88
N LEU A 551 -6.33 14.76 -25.85
CA LEU A 551 -6.19 14.12 -24.55
C LEU A 551 -6.22 12.60 -24.67
N VAL A 552 -5.34 11.95 -23.91
CA VAL A 552 -5.26 10.49 -23.74
C VAL A 552 -5.99 10.07 -22.46
N ALA A 553 -5.92 10.87 -21.40
CA ALA A 553 -6.59 10.63 -20.14
C ALA A 553 -7.36 11.86 -19.65
N LEU A 554 -8.61 11.65 -19.22
CA LEU A 554 -9.47 12.68 -18.64
C LEU A 554 -10.14 12.16 -17.37
N GLY A 555 -9.90 12.83 -16.25
CA GLY A 555 -10.54 12.55 -14.96
C GLY A 555 -11.30 13.76 -14.45
N LEU A 556 -12.58 13.63 -14.12
CA LEU A 556 -13.41 14.74 -13.63
C LEU A 556 -14.17 14.33 -12.37
N VAL A 557 -13.95 15.04 -11.26
CA VAL A 557 -14.56 14.70 -9.96
C VAL A 557 -15.33 15.89 -9.41
N ARG A 558 -16.65 15.74 -9.32
CA ARG A 558 -17.59 16.72 -8.80
C ARG A 558 -17.77 16.61 -7.29
N ARG A 559 -17.89 17.74 -6.58
CA ARG A 559 -18.33 17.79 -5.18
C ARG A 559 -19.82 18.10 -5.15
N GLU A 560 -20.59 17.23 -4.51
CA GLU A 560 -22.04 17.40 -4.38
C GLU A 560 -22.40 18.65 -3.58
N ASN A 561 -21.63 18.92 -2.53
CA ASN A 561 -21.80 20.03 -1.62
C ASN A 561 -20.47 20.35 -0.93
N ALA A 562 -20.45 21.47 -0.19
CA ALA A 562 -19.25 21.94 0.51
C ALA A 562 -18.74 20.98 1.60
N ARG A 563 -19.52 19.98 2.06
CA ARG A 563 -19.09 19.00 3.08
C ARG A 563 -18.39 17.78 2.46
N GLN A 564 -18.50 17.60 1.15
CA GLN A 564 -17.84 16.48 0.47
C GLN A 564 -16.39 16.82 0.14
N HIS A 565 -15.47 16.55 1.06
CA HIS A 565 -14.04 16.77 0.84
C HIS A 565 -13.31 15.58 0.23
N THR A 566 -13.86 14.39 0.45
CA THR A 566 -13.30 13.14 -0.04
C THR A 566 -13.96 12.74 -1.34
N TYR A 567 -13.24 11.92 -2.09
CA TYR A 567 -13.76 11.29 -3.28
C TYR A 567 -14.99 10.44 -2.92
N LYS A 568 -16.13 10.71 -3.55
CA LYS A 568 -17.38 9.95 -3.39
C LYS A 568 -18.23 10.11 -4.64
N ALA A 569 -18.98 9.06 -5.02
CA ALA A 569 -19.95 9.17 -6.10
C ALA A 569 -21.04 10.21 -5.75
N CYS A 570 -21.40 11.05 -6.72
CA CYS A 570 -22.42 12.09 -6.56
C CYS A 570 -23.27 12.26 -7.82
N PRO A 571 -24.50 12.79 -7.72
CA PRO A 571 -25.31 13.10 -8.90
C PRO A 571 -24.60 14.14 -9.78
N TRP A 572 -24.66 13.98 -11.11
CA TRP A 572 -24.20 14.99 -12.07
C TRP A 572 -25.41 15.78 -12.60
N PRO A 573 -25.23 17.06 -12.97
CA PRO A 573 -26.38 17.92 -13.31
C PRO A 573 -27.10 17.51 -14.60
N HIS A 574 -26.42 16.80 -15.51
CA HIS A 574 -27.00 16.30 -16.75
C HIS A 574 -26.99 14.77 -16.80
N PRO A 575 -27.86 14.16 -17.62
CA PRO A 575 -27.79 12.74 -17.90
C PRO A 575 -26.47 12.32 -18.57
N THR A 576 -26.05 11.07 -18.35
CA THR A 576 -24.75 10.56 -18.80
C THR A 576 -24.56 10.59 -20.33
N TRP A 577 -25.64 10.45 -21.10
CA TRP A 577 -25.59 10.49 -22.57
C TRP A 577 -25.30 11.88 -23.13
N GLU A 578 -25.61 12.96 -22.41
CA GLU A 578 -25.26 14.32 -22.84
C GLU A 578 -23.75 14.54 -22.74
N TYR A 579 -23.14 14.09 -21.65
CA TYR A 579 -21.68 14.10 -21.48
C TYR A 579 -20.96 13.19 -22.47
N ALA A 580 -21.47 11.97 -22.68
CA ALA A 580 -20.83 10.99 -23.56
C ALA A 580 -20.64 11.52 -24.99
N ARG A 581 -21.59 12.33 -25.50
CA ARG A 581 -21.49 12.97 -26.83
C ARG A 581 -20.24 13.84 -27.00
N TYR A 582 -19.78 14.49 -25.95
CA TYR A 582 -18.55 15.29 -26.00
C TYR A 582 -17.32 14.44 -26.23
N CYS A 583 -17.32 13.18 -25.77
CA CYS A 583 -16.18 12.32 -25.94
C CYS A 583 -15.90 11.95 -27.40
N SER A 584 -16.87 12.12 -28.32
CA SER A 584 -16.64 11.93 -29.76
C SER A 584 -15.75 12.98 -30.40
N ARG A 585 -15.49 14.09 -29.69
CA ARG A 585 -14.58 15.14 -30.15
C ARG A 585 -13.12 14.83 -29.81
N PHE A 586 -12.87 13.90 -28.90
CA PHE A 586 -11.50 13.48 -28.59
C PHE A 586 -10.97 12.49 -29.63
N ARG A 587 -9.76 12.75 -30.12
CA ARG A 587 -9.10 11.91 -31.13
C ARG A 587 -8.29 10.77 -30.52
N LYS A 588 -7.91 10.87 -29.24
CA LYS A 588 -6.93 9.97 -28.59
C LYS A 588 -7.33 9.52 -27.18
N LEU A 589 -8.54 9.81 -26.73
CA LEU A 589 -8.94 9.57 -25.34
C LEU A 589 -9.09 8.06 -25.09
N LYS A 590 -8.12 7.51 -24.37
CA LYS A 590 -8.07 6.10 -23.97
C LYS A 590 -8.63 5.86 -22.58
N HIS A 591 -8.49 6.83 -21.70
CA HIS A 591 -8.82 6.67 -20.29
C HIS A 591 -9.77 7.80 -19.84
N PHE A 592 -10.98 7.43 -19.41
CA PHE A 592 -11.94 8.38 -18.88
C PHE A 592 -12.38 7.95 -17.48
N SER A 593 -12.44 8.88 -16.53
CA SER A 593 -12.99 8.61 -15.21
C SER A 593 -13.78 9.77 -14.66
N TRP A 594 -14.84 9.46 -13.92
CA TRP A 594 -15.59 10.45 -13.16
C TRP A 594 -16.29 9.84 -11.96
N ASN A 595 -16.82 10.66 -11.05
CA ASN A 595 -17.52 10.21 -9.86
C ASN A 595 -19.05 10.31 -9.97
N SER A 596 -19.60 9.92 -11.12
CA SER A 596 -21.05 9.96 -11.33
C SER A 596 -21.77 8.88 -10.54
N ARG A 597 -22.75 9.28 -9.74
CA ARG A 597 -23.69 8.37 -9.10
C ARG A 597 -24.73 7.98 -10.15
N PHE A 598 -24.66 6.74 -10.60
CA PHE A 598 -25.66 6.19 -11.50
C PHE A 598 -26.93 5.86 -10.69
N ASN A 599 -28.01 6.58 -10.97
CA ASN A 599 -29.33 6.18 -10.51
C ASN A 599 -29.84 5.11 -11.47
N ALA A 600 -30.17 3.93 -10.92
CA ALA A 600 -30.71 2.80 -11.67
C ALA A 600 -31.95 3.18 -12.49
N ASP A 601 -32.73 4.14 -11.98
CA ASP A 601 -33.98 4.65 -12.56
C ASP A 601 -33.83 5.27 -13.96
N MET A 602 -32.61 5.52 -14.44
CA MET A 602 -32.35 6.12 -15.76
C MET A 602 -31.85 5.12 -16.82
N LEU A 603 -31.90 3.81 -16.56
CA LEU A 603 -31.57 2.83 -17.59
C LEU A 603 -32.62 2.84 -18.72
N PRO A 604 -32.21 2.68 -20.00
CA PRO A 604 -33.17 2.45 -21.09
C PRO A 604 -34.12 1.29 -20.79
N ALA A 605 -33.63 0.22 -20.15
CA ALA A 605 -34.45 -0.90 -19.69
C ALA A 605 -35.53 -0.46 -18.68
N MET A 606 -35.18 0.41 -17.70
CA MET A 606 -36.16 0.96 -16.75
C MET A 606 -37.21 1.86 -17.43
N LEU A 607 -36.82 2.57 -18.51
CA LEU A 607 -37.78 3.32 -19.31
C LEU A 607 -38.74 2.38 -20.07
N LEU A 608 -38.24 1.26 -20.61
CA LEU A 608 -39.07 0.23 -21.25
C LEU A 608 -39.99 -0.47 -20.24
N VAL A 609 -39.49 -0.76 -19.03
CA VAL A 609 -40.29 -1.24 -17.88
C VAL A 609 -41.41 -0.26 -17.57
N PHE A 610 -41.08 1.03 -17.40
CA PHE A 610 -42.06 2.08 -17.14
C PHE A 610 -43.09 2.23 -18.27
N GLU A 611 -42.66 2.30 -19.53
CA GLU A 611 -43.55 2.41 -20.69
C GLU A 611 -44.50 1.21 -20.79
N ARG A 612 -44.01 0.00 -20.48
CA ARG A 612 -44.80 -1.22 -20.48
C ARG A 612 -45.79 -1.25 -19.32
N GLN A 613 -45.35 -0.92 -18.11
CA GLN A 613 -46.21 -0.76 -16.94
C GLN A 613 -47.31 0.28 -17.18
N ALA A 614 -46.97 1.43 -17.78
CA ALA A 614 -47.92 2.49 -18.11
C ALA A 614 -48.94 2.04 -19.16
N LYS A 615 -48.53 1.31 -20.20
CA LYS A 615 -49.46 0.73 -21.19
C LYS A 615 -50.43 -0.25 -20.55
N LEU A 616 -49.96 -1.11 -19.64
CA LEU A 616 -50.79 -2.09 -18.95
C LEU A 616 -51.76 -1.42 -17.95
N ALA A 617 -51.33 -0.35 -17.28
CA ALA A 617 -52.14 0.37 -16.30
C ALA A 617 -53.38 1.07 -16.91
N VAL A 618 -53.39 1.34 -18.22
CA VAL A 618 -54.54 1.96 -18.92
C VAL A 618 -55.74 1.01 -19.01
N PHE A 619 -55.51 -0.31 -19.00
CA PHE A 619 -56.55 -1.30 -19.33
C PHE A 619 -57.00 -2.14 -18.14
N HIS A 620 -56.37 -1.99 -16.97
CA HIS A 620 -56.54 -2.91 -15.85
C HIS A 620 -56.69 -2.18 -14.52
N SER A 621 -57.54 -2.71 -13.64
CA SER A 621 -57.59 -2.27 -12.24
C SER A 621 -56.25 -2.52 -11.55
N SER A 622 -55.96 -1.85 -10.42
CA SER A 622 -54.68 -2.02 -9.71
C SER A 622 -54.40 -3.47 -9.30
N THR A 623 -55.44 -4.27 -9.07
CA THR A 623 -55.34 -5.68 -8.67
C THR A 623 -55.08 -6.60 -9.87
N GLU A 624 -55.70 -6.32 -11.02
CA GLU A 624 -55.44 -7.04 -12.28
C GLU A 624 -54.07 -6.70 -12.85
N LEU A 625 -53.65 -5.43 -12.73
CA LEU A 625 -52.33 -4.97 -13.15
C LEU A 625 -51.22 -5.74 -12.43
N ALA A 626 -51.32 -5.93 -11.10
CA ALA A 626 -50.33 -6.69 -10.34
C ALA A 626 -50.17 -8.13 -10.84
N GLN A 627 -51.29 -8.81 -11.16
CA GLN A 627 -51.26 -10.19 -11.68
C GLN A 627 -50.69 -10.25 -13.10
N ILE A 628 -50.99 -9.25 -13.94
CA ILE A 628 -50.49 -9.19 -15.32
C ILE A 628 -49.00 -8.87 -15.34
N LEU A 629 -48.53 -7.93 -14.52
CA LEU A 629 -47.11 -7.62 -14.37
C LEU A 629 -46.34 -8.84 -13.86
N GLU A 630 -46.93 -9.62 -12.95
CA GLU A 630 -46.35 -10.87 -12.47
C GLU A 630 -46.28 -11.96 -13.57
N MET A 631 -47.17 -11.94 -14.55
CA MET A 631 -47.17 -12.93 -15.65
C MET A 631 -46.44 -12.47 -16.91
N ASP A 632 -46.06 -11.19 -17.00
CA ASP A 632 -45.38 -10.64 -18.17
C ASP A 632 -43.90 -11.04 -18.18
N THR A 633 -43.60 -12.11 -18.91
CA THR A 633 -42.25 -12.68 -19.02
C THR A 633 -41.23 -11.71 -19.62
N GLU A 634 -41.67 -10.77 -20.46
CA GLU A 634 -40.77 -9.79 -21.09
C GLU A 634 -40.49 -8.64 -20.12
N LEU A 635 -41.49 -8.21 -19.35
CA LEU A 635 -41.29 -7.28 -18.25
C LEU A 635 -40.35 -7.88 -17.20
N ARG A 636 -40.57 -9.13 -16.79
CA ARG A 636 -39.67 -9.85 -15.87
C ARG A 636 -38.25 -9.97 -16.42
N ALA A 637 -38.07 -10.20 -17.72
CA ALA A 637 -36.74 -10.23 -18.32
C ALA A 637 -36.07 -8.85 -18.29
N LEU A 638 -36.82 -7.76 -18.50
CA LEU A 638 -36.33 -6.39 -18.39
C LEU A 638 -36.06 -5.97 -16.94
N GLU A 639 -36.91 -6.37 -16.01
CA GLU A 639 -36.77 -6.17 -14.56
C GLU A 639 -35.61 -7.01 -14.02
N GLU A 640 -35.45 -8.26 -14.44
CA GLU A 640 -34.27 -9.07 -14.16
C GLU A 640 -33.03 -8.41 -14.79
N GLU A 641 -33.04 -7.93 -16.03
CA GLU A 641 -31.91 -7.18 -16.60
C GLU A 641 -31.57 -5.92 -15.78
N ALA A 642 -32.56 -5.28 -15.15
CA ALA A 642 -32.39 -4.14 -14.26
C ALA A 642 -31.96 -4.53 -12.83
N GLU A 643 -32.47 -5.63 -12.26
CA GLU A 643 -32.24 -6.12 -10.89
C GLU A 643 -31.00 -7.02 -10.77
N TYR A 644 -30.69 -7.84 -11.78
CA TYR A 644 -29.44 -8.63 -11.84
C TYR A 644 -28.20 -7.73 -11.90
N GLY A 645 -28.41 -6.43 -12.11
CA GLY A 645 -27.40 -5.43 -11.91
C GLY A 645 -27.06 -5.18 -10.45
N LYS A 646 -26.28 -6.10 -9.86
CA LYS A 646 -25.28 -5.69 -8.87
C LYS A 646 -24.51 -4.49 -9.42
N TYR A 647 -24.08 -3.57 -8.55
CA TYR A 647 -23.36 -2.32 -8.87
C TYR A 647 -22.31 -2.38 -10.00
N ASP A 648 -21.79 -3.57 -10.32
CA ASP A 648 -20.88 -3.88 -11.42
C ASP A 648 -21.47 -3.59 -12.82
N THR A 649 -22.71 -3.97 -13.13
CA THR A 649 -23.25 -3.81 -14.50
C THR A 649 -23.58 -2.36 -14.85
N TYR A 650 -23.94 -1.51 -13.88
CA TYR A 650 -24.23 -0.09 -14.14
C TYR A 650 -23.01 0.63 -14.71
N GLY A 651 -21.86 0.46 -14.06
CA GLY A 651 -20.59 0.99 -14.55
C GLY A 651 -20.28 0.47 -15.96
N MET A 652 -20.55 -0.81 -16.24
CA MET A 652 -20.32 -1.41 -17.56
C MET A 652 -21.23 -0.81 -18.64
N ASN A 653 -22.50 -0.57 -18.36
CA ASN A 653 -23.44 0.03 -19.32
C ASN A 653 -23.06 1.48 -19.65
N VAL A 654 -22.61 2.24 -18.65
CA VAL A 654 -22.12 3.60 -18.87
C VAL A 654 -20.80 3.58 -19.63
N ALA A 655 -19.88 2.67 -19.28
CA ALA A 655 -18.64 2.47 -20.04
C ALA A 655 -18.93 2.15 -21.52
N ARG A 656 -19.92 1.30 -21.80
CA ARG A 656 -20.40 1.03 -23.18
C ARG A 656 -20.90 2.30 -23.86
N LEU A 657 -21.77 3.08 -23.22
CA LEU A 657 -22.27 4.35 -23.75
C LEU A 657 -21.13 5.30 -24.15
N PHE A 658 -20.15 5.50 -23.26
CA PHE A 658 -18.99 6.34 -23.55
C PHE A 658 -18.12 5.75 -24.67
N SER A 659 -17.94 4.43 -24.74
CA SER A 659 -17.16 3.77 -25.79
C SER A 659 -17.79 3.88 -27.19
N VAL A 660 -19.13 4.00 -27.27
CA VAL A 660 -19.84 4.25 -28.54
C VAL A 660 -19.50 5.64 -29.07
N HIS A 661 -19.47 6.63 -28.18
CA HIS A 661 -19.12 8.00 -28.56
C HIS A 661 -17.61 8.21 -28.72
N CYS A 662 -16.77 7.48 -27.98
CA CYS A 662 -15.32 7.59 -28.02
C CYS A 662 -14.69 6.26 -28.44
N PRO A 663 -14.47 6.05 -29.75
CA PRO A 663 -13.92 4.79 -30.25
C PRO A 663 -12.49 4.49 -29.77
N THR A 664 -11.77 5.44 -29.20
CA THR A 664 -10.42 5.21 -28.68
C THR A 664 -10.39 4.80 -27.21
N LEU A 665 -11.54 4.74 -26.55
CA LEU A 665 -11.65 4.45 -25.13
C LEU A 665 -11.29 2.98 -24.83
N GLU A 666 -10.26 2.79 -24.01
CA GLU A 666 -9.75 1.49 -23.56
C GLU A 666 -10.12 1.22 -22.10
N THR A 667 -10.34 2.27 -21.30
CA THR A 667 -10.65 2.12 -19.88
C THR A 667 -11.62 3.18 -19.36
N PHE A 668 -12.51 2.77 -18.47
CA PHE A 668 -13.51 3.63 -17.84
C PHE A 668 -13.47 3.49 -16.31
N GLY A 669 -13.30 4.60 -15.61
CA GLY A 669 -13.32 4.65 -14.15
C GLY A 669 -14.61 5.25 -13.61
N ASP A 670 -15.42 4.43 -12.94
CA ASP A 670 -16.47 4.91 -12.06
C ASP A 670 -15.87 5.10 -10.67
N GLY A 671 -15.54 6.35 -10.35
CA GLY A 671 -16.07 6.86 -9.10
C GLY A 671 -15.78 6.02 -7.88
N TYR A 672 -16.82 5.32 -7.53
CA TYR A 672 -17.05 4.72 -6.24
C TYR A 672 -16.05 3.63 -5.84
N ARG A 673 -15.39 2.99 -6.81
CA ARG A 673 -14.45 1.90 -6.53
C ARG A 673 -13.08 2.47 -6.28
N THR A 674 -12.68 2.50 -5.02
CA THR A 674 -11.32 2.81 -4.59
C THR A 674 -10.25 1.90 -5.21
N TRP A 675 -10.62 0.86 -5.98
CA TRP A 675 -9.70 -0.18 -6.47
C TRP A 675 -9.96 -0.73 -7.89
N GLY A 676 -11.04 -0.33 -8.59
CA GLY A 676 -11.47 -0.99 -9.84
C GLY A 676 -11.68 -0.03 -11.01
N GLY A 677 -11.07 -0.34 -12.16
CA GLY A 677 -11.39 0.28 -13.45
C GLY A 677 -12.03 -0.75 -14.39
N ILE A 678 -12.93 -0.30 -15.26
CA ILE A 678 -13.56 -1.14 -16.29
C ILE A 678 -12.68 -1.13 -17.54
N CYS A 679 -12.26 -2.30 -18.00
CA CYS A 679 -11.53 -2.45 -19.25
C CYS A 679 -12.50 -2.60 -20.42
N ILE A 680 -12.22 -1.88 -21.50
CA ILE A 680 -13.01 -1.88 -22.72
C ILE A 680 -12.10 -2.39 -23.83
N SER A 681 -12.39 -3.59 -24.32
CA SER A 681 -11.81 -4.10 -25.56
C SER A 681 -12.80 -3.95 -26.71
N LYS A 682 -12.37 -4.18 -27.94
CA LYS A 682 -13.25 -4.15 -29.11
C LYS A 682 -13.21 -5.48 -29.83
N ASP A 683 -14.39 -5.95 -30.24
CA ASP A 683 -14.47 -7.10 -31.13
C ASP A 683 -14.06 -6.76 -32.56
N GLU A 684 -13.96 -7.77 -33.42
CA GLU A 684 -13.60 -7.62 -34.84
C GLU A 684 -14.54 -6.67 -35.61
N LYS A 685 -15.76 -6.44 -35.11
CA LYS A 685 -16.75 -5.52 -35.68
C LYS A 685 -16.68 -4.12 -35.07
N GLY A 686 -15.69 -3.86 -34.22
CA GLY A 686 -15.50 -2.59 -33.51
C GLY A 686 -16.47 -2.35 -32.35
N ARG A 687 -17.27 -3.37 -31.95
CA ARG A 687 -18.20 -3.26 -30.81
C ARG A 687 -17.44 -3.42 -29.50
N ALA A 688 -17.75 -2.57 -28.54
CA ALA A 688 -17.14 -2.61 -27.22
C ALA A 688 -17.50 -3.91 -26.48
N ARG A 689 -16.47 -4.63 -26.02
CA ARG A 689 -16.56 -5.73 -25.06
C ARG A 689 -16.03 -5.22 -23.73
N ILE A 690 -16.79 -5.48 -22.67
CA ILE A 690 -16.40 -5.08 -21.33
C ILE A 690 -15.75 -6.28 -20.66
N GLU A 691 -14.50 -6.12 -20.26
CA GLU A 691 -13.71 -7.14 -19.57
C GLU A 691 -13.70 -6.84 -18.06
N SER A 692 -13.59 -7.90 -17.24
CA SER A 692 -13.63 -7.80 -15.78
C SER A 692 -12.57 -6.86 -15.21
N GLU A 693 -12.82 -6.40 -13.99
CA GLU A 693 -12.02 -5.37 -13.32
C GLU A 693 -10.53 -5.72 -13.21
N PHE A 694 -9.68 -4.77 -13.59
CA PHE A 694 -8.29 -4.81 -13.19
C PHE A 694 -8.15 -4.23 -11.77
N PRO A 695 -7.32 -4.84 -10.90
CA PRO A 695 -6.80 -4.11 -9.75
C PRO A 695 -6.05 -2.90 -10.31
N GLN A 696 -6.52 -1.68 -10.01
CA GLN A 696 -5.87 -0.47 -10.51
C GLN A 696 -4.38 -0.49 -10.14
N ARG A 697 -3.50 -0.65 -11.12
CA ARG A 697 -2.26 0.13 -11.11
C ARG A 697 -2.72 1.55 -11.36
N TYR A 698 -2.37 2.49 -10.48
CA TYR A 698 -2.74 3.90 -10.63
C TYR A 698 -2.23 4.43 -11.98
N TRP A 699 -3.03 4.35 -13.05
CA TRP A 699 -2.62 4.75 -14.41
C TRP A 699 -2.21 6.23 -14.51
N TRP A 700 -2.52 7.01 -13.49
CA TRP A 700 -2.29 8.44 -13.36
C TRP A 700 -1.26 8.81 -12.30
N ASN A 701 -0.80 7.87 -11.48
CA ASN A 701 0.22 8.16 -10.49
C ASN A 701 1.57 7.69 -11.04
N PRO A 702 2.35 8.55 -11.72
CA PRO A 702 3.67 8.20 -12.22
C PRO A 702 4.64 7.76 -11.12
N ARG A 703 4.28 7.91 -9.82
CA ARG A 703 5.02 7.27 -8.72
C ARG A 703 5.05 5.74 -8.83
N VAL A 704 4.07 5.10 -9.47
CA VAL A 704 4.01 3.63 -9.59
C VAL A 704 4.98 3.11 -10.64
N ASP A 705 5.25 3.88 -11.70
CA ASP A 705 6.20 3.49 -12.75
C ASP A 705 7.66 3.83 -12.40
N THR A 706 7.90 4.57 -11.31
CA THR A 706 9.23 5.08 -10.91
C THR A 706 9.74 4.53 -9.56
N MET A 707 9.00 3.64 -8.89
CA MET A 707 9.42 2.95 -7.66
C MET A 707 9.72 1.48 -7.89
#